data_AF-A0A839J827-F1
#
_entry.id   AF-A0A839J827-F1
#
_cell.length_a   1.000
_cell.length_b   1.000
_cell.length_c   1.000
_cell.angle_alpha   90.00
_cell.angle_beta   90.00
_cell.angle_gamma   90.00
#
_symmetry.space_group_name_H-M   'P 1'
#
loop_
_entity.id
_entity.type
_entity.pdbx_description
1 polymer ?
#
loop_
_entity_poly.entity_id
_entity_poly.type
_entity_poly.pdbx_seq_one_letter_code
_entity_poly.pdbx_strand_id
1 'polypeptide(L)'
;MSASTPTPTRPGPAASARPRTRRLRDQVALGWLAGAVVITVVHRWVPDATWLMIHLVLLGALTHSALVWSEHFAHTLLRTLPDDAGRRRQDARVLLMAAGGLAVFVGVPLAQWWLVVLGTVLVSVAVLWHAVHLVAVLRGALPSRFRVVTHTYVAASLFLPVGVGFGAALALGLPEEWHGRLLVAHLASNLLGWVGLTVVGTLVTFWPTMLRTRMDDRAERLARQALPILVAGLVVLVAGALLGWRPLALAGVVGYALGLLWWGRALARPLLAKGLHEFAPASVLAALVWGLAGIVWVAVLLVLAPSWGSLGDVFPLVGGVLAVGFAAQILSGALSYLIPSVMGGGPRVVRAGQAWFDRWGTVRLLVINAGLMLWLMPAPSWVKVTVSTVVLAGLVAFLPLLVLGARASARARRDPDAVAPEARPFWTGNQVVAAVAALALSVTAGVAVDPAAAGLVGSGPAAPAASGVAPSGNTTRVEVTAHGMEFTPTRIEVPAGDRLVVVLTNTDPVMAHDLVLNGARTPRVAPGATAELDAGIIGADTQGWCSVAGHRQMGMVLDVVALGAPTGAAAAPRADPAGGHAGHGASGAGAGTAPGAAIPPTNPAETLGTFVDPVLPPLSDETVRKVTFTVTEVPLEVAPGLWQTRWTFNGGSVGPVLHGRVGDVFEVTLVNDGTIGHSIDFHAGALAPDRPMRTIAPGESLVYRFTATRAGIWMYHCSTMPMSSHIAAGMHGAVVIEPEGLPAVDHSYVLVQSEVFLANAATSAEQALELDADKVVAERPDRVVFNGIANQYDLHPFTVRVGERVRFWVLDAGPNRASSFHIVGGQFDTSWTEGSYTLRRGEGAFGATDGGAQVLPLLPAQGGFVELTFPEPGHYPAVSHVMVDAERGAHAVVEVSP
;
A
#
# COMPACT_ATOMS: atom_id res chain seq x y z
N MET A 1 38.43 41.93 64.29
CA MET A 1 39.28 40.79 63.85
C MET A 1 38.99 40.51 62.38
N SER A 2 39.94 39.89 61.67
CA SER A 2 39.79 39.27 60.34
C SER A 2 39.29 40.12 59.16
N ALA A 3 40.27 40.74 58.49
CA ALA A 3 40.51 40.64 57.04
C ALA A 3 39.36 40.90 56.03
N SER A 4 39.50 42.07 55.39
CA SER A 4 39.03 42.47 54.06
C SER A 4 38.92 41.38 52.97
N THR A 5 37.85 41.47 52.18
CA THR A 5 37.68 40.84 50.86
C THR A 5 38.59 41.43 49.77
N PRO A 6 38.86 40.62 48.72
CA PRO A 6 38.90 41.16 47.36
C PRO A 6 38.04 40.35 46.35
N THR A 7 37.37 41.05 45.45
CA THR A 7 36.79 40.56 44.18
C THR A 7 37.91 40.34 43.14
N PRO A 8 37.74 39.59 41.99
CA PRO A 8 36.85 40.03 40.89
C PRO A 8 36.36 38.94 39.88
N THR A 9 35.83 39.43 38.74
CA THR A 9 35.70 38.80 37.39
C THR A 9 34.59 37.79 37.08
N ARG A 10 33.94 38.01 35.92
CA ARG A 10 33.07 37.07 35.20
C ARG A 10 33.92 36.10 34.34
N PRO A 11 33.63 34.80 34.31
CA PRO A 11 34.02 33.93 33.20
C PRO A 11 33.23 34.26 31.91
N GLY A 12 33.83 34.00 30.74
CA GLY A 12 33.13 34.02 29.46
C GLY A 12 32.14 32.86 29.28
N PRO A 13 31.47 32.73 28.12
CA PRO A 13 30.47 31.68 27.88
C PRO A 13 31.11 30.29 27.92
N ALA A 14 30.98 29.62 29.07
CA ALA A 14 31.52 28.28 29.29
C ALA A 14 30.90 27.27 28.32
N ALA A 15 31.75 26.37 27.80
CA ALA A 15 31.40 25.50 26.68
C ALA A 15 30.08 24.73 26.88
N SER A 16 29.22 24.77 25.86
CA SER A 16 27.87 24.18 25.87
C SER A 16 27.87 22.75 26.43
N ALA A 17 27.08 22.50 27.46
CA ALA A 17 27.07 21.25 28.21
C ALA A 17 26.91 20.02 27.30
N ARG A 18 27.71 18.97 27.56
CA ARG A 18 27.74 17.73 26.78
C ARG A 18 26.31 17.16 26.61
N PRO A 19 25.80 16.96 25.37
CA PRO A 19 24.48 16.38 25.18
C PRO A 19 24.48 14.93 25.70
N ARG A 20 23.74 14.68 26.78
CA ARG A 20 23.55 13.33 27.34
C ARG A 20 22.86 12.48 26.28
N THR A 21 23.47 11.35 25.91
CA THR A 21 22.90 10.44 24.91
C THR A 21 21.56 9.89 25.39
N ARG A 22 20.47 10.27 24.71
CA ARG A 22 19.10 9.90 25.12
C ARG A 22 18.88 8.40 24.93
N ARG A 23 18.97 7.62 26.02
CA ARG A 23 18.83 6.15 25.98
C ARG A 23 17.44 5.71 25.46
N LEU A 24 16.37 6.21 26.06
CA LEU A 24 14.98 5.85 25.72
C LEU A 24 14.60 6.19 24.27
N ARG A 25 15.19 7.24 23.67
CA ARG A 25 14.82 7.77 22.36
C ARG A 25 14.95 6.73 21.24
N ASP A 26 16.02 5.94 21.25
CA ASP A 26 16.32 5.01 20.16
C ASP A 26 16.14 3.53 20.56
N GLN A 27 16.09 3.24 21.88
CA GLN A 27 16.05 1.86 22.38
C GLN A 27 14.66 1.21 22.31
N VAL A 28 13.57 1.96 22.51
CA VAL A 28 12.21 1.39 22.56
C VAL A 28 11.76 0.89 21.18
N ALA A 29 12.02 1.65 20.10
CA ALA A 29 11.77 1.17 18.74
C ALA A 29 12.55 -0.12 18.39
N LEU A 30 13.76 -0.30 18.94
CA LEU A 30 14.54 -1.53 18.76
C LEU A 30 13.99 -2.70 19.58
N GLY A 31 13.41 -2.43 20.75
CA GLY A 31 12.62 -3.42 21.50
C GLY A 31 11.43 -3.91 20.69
N TRP A 32 10.69 -3.01 20.05
CA TRP A 32 9.56 -3.36 19.19
C TRP A 32 9.96 -4.15 17.93
N LEU A 33 11.05 -3.76 17.24
CA LEU A 33 11.58 -4.53 16.11
C LEU A 33 12.10 -5.91 16.52
N ALA A 34 12.78 -6.03 17.67
CA ALA A 34 13.20 -7.32 18.20
C ALA A 34 12.00 -8.21 18.56
N GLY A 35 10.95 -7.61 19.14
CA GLY A 35 9.67 -8.29 19.39
C GLY A 35 9.05 -8.82 18.10
N ALA A 36 8.92 -7.98 17.06
CA ALA A 36 8.38 -8.39 15.77
C ALA A 36 9.14 -9.59 15.18
N VAL A 37 10.48 -9.58 15.22
CA VAL A 37 11.32 -10.70 14.77
C VAL A 37 11.10 -11.97 15.59
N VAL A 38 10.96 -11.87 16.92
CA VAL A 38 10.63 -13.02 17.76
C VAL A 38 9.27 -13.60 17.35
N ILE A 39 8.22 -12.77 17.23
CA ILE A 39 6.90 -13.22 16.78
C ILE A 39 6.97 -13.85 15.38
N THR A 40 7.75 -13.30 14.44
CA THR A 40 7.94 -13.94 13.12
C THR A 40 8.55 -15.33 13.21
N VAL A 41 9.46 -15.59 14.15
CA VAL A 41 10.04 -16.94 14.34
C VAL A 41 9.06 -17.88 15.05
N VAL A 42 8.29 -17.39 16.03
CA VAL A 42 7.35 -18.22 16.82
C VAL A 42 5.89 -18.20 16.31
N HIS A 43 5.61 -17.60 15.14
CA HIS A 43 4.26 -17.29 14.67
C HIS A 43 3.29 -18.47 14.72
N ARG A 44 3.76 -19.68 14.41
CA ARG A 44 2.99 -20.94 14.45
C ARG A 44 2.49 -21.37 15.84
N TRP A 45 2.81 -20.61 16.89
CA TRP A 45 2.39 -20.85 18.28
C TRP A 45 1.86 -19.59 18.97
N VAL A 46 1.65 -18.49 18.24
CA VAL A 46 1.18 -17.21 18.79
C VAL A 46 -0.17 -16.88 18.16
N PRO A 47 -1.25 -16.75 18.95
CA PRO A 47 -2.53 -16.24 18.46
C PRO A 47 -2.35 -14.89 17.78
N ASP A 48 -3.11 -14.63 16.71
CA ASP A 48 -3.05 -13.39 15.93
C ASP A 48 -1.65 -13.00 15.43
N ALA A 49 -0.73 -13.96 15.22
CA ALA A 49 0.67 -13.65 14.88
C ALA A 49 0.82 -12.71 13.66
N THR A 50 -0.02 -12.86 12.63
CA THR A 50 -0.08 -11.95 11.47
C THR A 50 -0.34 -10.51 11.92
N TRP A 51 -1.42 -10.30 12.67
CA TRP A 51 -1.79 -9.00 13.24
C TRP A 51 -0.70 -8.46 14.17
N LEU A 52 -0.13 -9.30 15.04
CA LEU A 52 0.87 -8.88 16.03
C LEU A 52 2.20 -8.49 15.38
N MET A 53 2.65 -9.19 14.34
CA MET A 53 3.82 -8.79 13.54
C MET A 53 3.62 -7.40 12.90
N ILE A 54 2.45 -7.16 12.28
CA ILE A 54 2.09 -5.88 11.65
C ILE A 54 2.10 -4.75 12.70
N HIS A 55 1.45 -4.98 13.84
CA HIS A 55 1.24 -3.97 14.87
C HIS A 55 2.50 -3.66 15.70
N LEU A 56 3.38 -4.64 15.96
CA LEU A 56 4.68 -4.40 16.57
C LEU A 56 5.58 -3.49 15.70
N VAL A 57 5.50 -3.61 14.38
CA VAL A 57 6.23 -2.72 13.46
C VAL A 57 5.57 -1.34 13.36
N LEU A 58 4.25 -1.26 13.11
CA LEU A 58 3.54 0.00 12.87
C LEU A 58 3.23 0.79 14.16
N LEU A 59 2.45 0.21 15.07
CA LEU A 59 2.03 0.84 16.32
C LEU A 59 3.17 0.85 17.37
N GLY A 60 4.08 -0.11 17.30
CA GLY A 60 5.29 -0.15 18.12
C GLY A 60 6.42 0.71 17.55
N ALA A 61 7.23 0.12 16.67
CA ALA A 61 8.52 0.68 16.26
C ALA A 61 8.40 2.00 15.47
N LEU A 62 7.50 2.07 14.50
CA LEU A 62 7.37 3.23 13.62
C LEU A 62 6.66 4.39 14.30
N THR A 63 5.60 4.14 15.08
CA THR A 63 4.88 5.15 15.86
C THR A 63 5.72 5.79 16.96
N HIS A 64 6.50 4.99 17.70
CA HIS A 64 7.52 5.51 18.62
C HIS A 64 8.47 6.47 17.89
N SER A 65 8.95 6.05 16.71
CA SER A 65 9.88 6.82 15.91
C SER A 65 9.25 8.11 15.38
N ALA A 66 8.00 8.07 14.94
CA ALA A 66 7.24 9.24 14.51
C ALA A 66 7.16 10.30 15.62
N LEU A 67 6.75 9.95 16.85
CA LEU A 67 6.72 10.88 18.01
C LEU A 67 8.10 11.47 18.36
N VAL A 68 9.16 10.67 18.24
CA VAL A 68 10.53 11.10 18.52
C VAL A 68 11.02 12.11 17.48
N TRP A 69 10.82 11.78 16.20
CA TRP A 69 11.48 12.47 15.08
C TRP A 69 10.67 13.66 14.56
N SER A 70 9.33 13.63 14.60
CA SER A 70 8.49 14.79 14.24
C SER A 70 8.79 16.01 15.11
N GLU A 71 8.93 15.84 16.43
CA GLU A 71 9.31 16.90 17.37
C GLU A 71 10.74 17.38 17.14
N HIS A 72 11.67 16.47 16.81
CA HIS A 72 13.04 16.85 16.45
C HIS A 72 13.07 17.73 15.19
N PHE A 73 12.37 17.32 14.12
CA PHE A 73 12.26 18.09 12.89
C PHE A 73 11.48 19.40 13.09
N ALA A 74 10.39 19.41 13.85
CA ALA A 74 9.63 20.62 14.17
C ALA A 74 10.52 21.67 14.87
N HIS A 75 11.28 21.26 15.88
CA HIS A 75 12.25 22.15 16.54
C HIS A 75 13.32 22.65 15.57
N THR A 76 13.93 21.77 14.78
CA THR A 76 14.98 22.13 13.80
C THR A 76 14.48 23.09 12.72
N LEU A 77 13.29 22.87 12.15
CA LEU A 77 12.72 23.65 11.05
C LEU A 77 12.06 24.97 11.49
N LEU A 78 11.57 25.03 12.73
CA LEU A 78 11.06 26.25 13.36
C LEU A 78 12.16 27.02 14.12
N ARG A 79 13.40 26.52 14.14
CA ARG A 79 14.57 27.08 14.84
C ARG A 79 14.34 27.30 16.33
N THR A 80 13.54 26.44 16.96
CA THR A 80 13.33 26.43 18.42
C THR A 80 14.14 25.30 19.05
N LEU A 81 14.51 25.45 20.32
CA LEU A 81 15.22 24.42 21.08
C LEU A 81 14.38 24.01 22.30
N PRO A 82 14.17 22.71 22.55
CA PRO A 82 13.49 22.27 23.77
C PRO A 82 14.38 22.54 24.98
N ASP A 83 13.76 22.88 26.10
CA ASP A 83 14.37 22.94 27.42
C ASP A 83 14.41 21.52 28.07
N ASP A 84 14.98 21.40 29.27
CA ASP A 84 15.01 20.11 29.97
C ASP A 84 13.64 19.64 30.46
N ALA A 85 12.69 20.55 30.75
CA ALA A 85 11.32 20.14 31.04
C ALA A 85 10.59 19.70 29.76
N GLY A 86 10.88 20.32 28.61
CA GLY A 86 10.43 19.86 27.29
C GLY A 86 10.91 18.44 26.99
N ARG A 87 12.22 18.17 27.16
CA ARG A 87 12.79 16.82 27.01
C ARG A 87 12.09 15.77 27.88
N ARG A 88 11.86 16.05 29.17
CA ARG A 88 11.13 15.15 30.07
C ARG A 88 9.68 14.91 29.64
N ARG A 89 9.00 15.93 29.10
CA ARG A 89 7.64 15.81 28.55
C ARG A 89 7.59 14.97 27.27
N GLN A 90 8.62 15.04 26.42
CA GLN A 90 8.77 14.13 25.28
C GLN A 90 8.96 12.68 25.74
N ASP A 91 9.91 12.43 26.65
CA ASP A 91 10.18 11.09 27.17
C ASP A 91 8.93 10.50 27.87
N ALA A 92 8.14 11.32 28.57
CA ALA A 92 6.86 10.91 29.17
C ALA A 92 5.77 10.54 28.15
N ARG A 93 5.59 11.33 27.07
CA ARG A 93 4.68 10.97 25.95
C ARG A 93 5.07 9.63 25.34
N VAL A 94 6.37 9.42 25.11
CA VAL A 94 6.92 8.20 24.52
C VAL A 94 6.69 6.97 25.40
N LEU A 95 6.85 7.10 26.72
CA LEU A 95 6.55 6.01 27.66
C LEU A 95 5.04 5.73 27.76
N LEU A 96 4.19 6.76 27.72
CA LEU A 96 2.73 6.60 27.71
C LEU A 96 2.25 5.87 26.44
N MET A 97 2.80 6.24 25.28
CA MET A 97 2.60 5.53 24.01
C MET A 97 3.03 4.06 24.10
N ALA A 98 4.22 3.79 24.65
CA ALA A 98 4.73 2.42 24.77
C ALA A 98 3.90 1.55 25.73
N ALA A 99 3.40 2.12 26.83
CA ALA A 99 2.51 1.43 27.75
C ALA A 99 1.13 1.14 27.13
N GLY A 100 0.55 2.11 26.40
CA GLY A 100 -0.69 1.91 25.66
C GLY A 100 -0.55 0.87 24.54
N GLY A 101 0.54 0.92 23.77
CA GLY A 101 0.86 -0.09 22.76
C GLY A 101 1.00 -1.49 23.36
N LEU A 102 1.73 -1.64 24.46
CA LEU A 102 1.86 -2.92 25.17
C LEU A 102 0.50 -3.47 25.64
N ALA A 103 -0.38 -2.61 26.17
CA ALA A 103 -1.72 -3.00 26.56
C ALA A 103 -2.56 -3.48 25.36
N VAL A 104 -2.43 -2.86 24.17
CA VAL A 104 -3.08 -3.36 22.95
C VAL A 104 -2.47 -4.70 22.49
N PHE A 105 -1.14 -4.83 22.49
CA PHE A 105 -0.44 -6.05 22.04
C PHE A 105 -0.64 -7.27 22.96
N VAL A 106 -0.95 -7.03 24.24
CA VAL A 106 -1.34 -8.08 25.19
C VAL A 106 -2.86 -8.28 25.20
N GLY A 107 -3.63 -7.20 24.97
CA GLY A 107 -5.09 -7.21 25.03
C GLY A 107 -5.75 -7.98 23.89
N VAL A 108 -5.30 -7.79 22.65
CA VAL A 108 -5.91 -8.46 21.48
C VAL A 108 -5.68 -9.98 21.50
N PRO A 109 -4.43 -10.51 21.58
CA PRO A 109 -4.20 -11.96 21.53
C PRO A 109 -4.63 -12.73 22.80
N LEU A 110 -5.21 -12.04 23.79
CA LEU A 110 -5.83 -12.62 24.99
C LEU A 110 -7.34 -12.31 25.08
N ALA A 111 -7.94 -11.76 24.02
CA ALA A 111 -9.34 -11.31 23.95
C ALA A 111 -9.79 -10.37 25.09
N GLN A 112 -8.86 -9.64 25.70
CA GLN A 112 -9.13 -8.74 26.83
C GLN A 112 -9.57 -7.36 26.33
N TRP A 113 -10.82 -7.24 25.87
CA TRP A 113 -11.39 -6.01 25.32
C TRP A 113 -11.16 -4.77 26.20
N TRP A 114 -11.25 -4.90 27.53
CA TRP A 114 -11.01 -3.81 28.49
C TRP A 114 -9.56 -3.31 28.47
N LEU A 115 -8.60 -4.20 28.21
CA LEU A 115 -7.18 -3.89 28.10
C LEU A 115 -6.85 -3.28 26.73
N VAL A 116 -7.55 -3.70 25.68
CA VAL A 116 -7.51 -3.04 24.36
C VAL A 116 -8.05 -1.61 24.45
N VAL A 117 -9.22 -1.40 25.05
CA VAL A 117 -9.81 -0.06 25.27
C VAL A 117 -8.90 0.81 26.14
N LEU A 118 -8.35 0.29 27.23
CA LEU A 118 -7.36 1.01 28.04
C LEU A 118 -6.13 1.40 27.22
N GLY A 119 -5.57 0.45 26.44
CA GLY A 119 -4.40 0.67 25.61
C GLY A 119 -4.61 1.72 24.53
N THR A 120 -5.73 1.67 23.80
CA THR A 120 -6.07 2.63 22.74
C THR A 120 -6.37 4.02 23.30
N VAL A 121 -6.97 4.13 24.50
CA VAL A 121 -7.10 5.41 25.23
C VAL A 121 -5.74 5.98 25.61
N LEU A 122 -4.81 5.17 26.16
CA LEU A 122 -3.47 5.64 26.53
C LEU A 122 -2.66 6.11 25.31
N VAL A 123 -2.73 5.38 24.19
CA VAL A 123 -2.16 5.80 22.89
C VAL A 123 -2.76 7.13 22.42
N SER A 124 -4.09 7.25 22.46
CA SER A 124 -4.80 8.46 22.05
C SER A 124 -4.37 9.68 22.85
N VAL A 125 -4.29 9.56 24.18
CA VAL A 125 -3.83 10.65 25.07
C VAL A 125 -2.38 11.03 24.78
N ALA A 126 -1.48 10.06 24.56
CA ALA A 126 -0.07 10.33 24.27
C ALA A 126 0.11 11.17 22.99
N VAL A 127 -0.67 10.87 21.94
CA VAL A 127 -0.52 11.51 20.62
C VAL A 127 -1.36 12.78 20.48
N LEU A 128 -2.50 12.91 21.17
CA LEU A 128 -3.18 14.21 21.31
C LEU A 128 -2.34 15.21 22.13
N TRP A 129 -1.65 14.76 23.19
CA TRP A 129 -0.67 15.60 23.91
C TRP A 129 0.51 15.99 22.99
N HIS A 130 0.89 15.14 22.05
CA HIS A 130 1.88 15.48 21.03
C HIS A 130 1.36 16.55 20.06
N ALA A 131 0.13 16.41 19.55
CA ALA A 131 -0.52 17.40 18.69
C ALA A 131 -0.58 18.80 19.33
N VAL A 132 -1.08 18.88 20.57
CA VAL A 132 -1.19 20.13 21.35
C VAL A 132 0.18 20.76 21.56
N HIS A 133 1.21 19.96 21.80
CA HIS A 133 2.58 20.45 21.95
C HIS A 133 3.15 21.00 20.63
N LEU A 134 2.98 20.31 19.51
CA LEU A 134 3.41 20.78 18.19
C LEU A 134 2.69 22.08 17.79
N VAL A 135 1.40 22.21 18.10
CA VAL A 135 0.65 23.48 17.95
C VAL A 135 1.23 24.59 18.83
N ALA A 136 1.63 24.30 20.07
CA ALA A 136 2.28 25.29 20.94
C ALA A 136 3.63 25.75 20.38
N VAL A 137 4.47 24.83 19.85
CA VAL A 137 5.73 25.18 19.19
C VAL A 137 5.50 26.01 17.91
N LEU A 138 4.46 25.69 17.13
CA LEU A 138 4.04 26.48 15.96
C LEU A 138 3.59 27.90 16.31
N ARG A 139 2.85 28.07 17.41
CA ARG A 139 2.39 29.38 17.90
C ARG A 139 3.53 30.21 18.50
N GLY A 140 4.48 29.58 19.18
CA GLY A 140 5.62 30.26 19.82
C GLY A 140 6.83 30.55 18.90
N ALA A 141 6.92 29.92 17.73
CA ALA A 141 8.01 30.16 16.78
C ALA A 141 7.84 31.47 15.97
N LEU A 142 8.91 31.93 15.33
CA LEU A 142 8.86 32.99 14.31
C LEU A 142 8.33 32.45 12.96
N PRO A 143 7.94 33.30 12.00
CA PRO A 143 7.61 32.88 10.64
C PRO A 143 8.77 32.08 10.01
N SER A 144 8.47 30.87 9.51
CA SER A 144 9.44 29.98 8.86
C SER A 144 8.77 29.27 7.70
N ARG A 145 9.46 29.19 6.55
CA ARG A 145 9.00 28.54 5.33
C ARG A 145 8.47 27.12 5.57
N PHE A 146 9.16 26.33 6.39
CA PHE A 146 8.78 24.94 6.66
C PHE A 146 7.82 24.75 7.84
N ARG A 147 7.05 25.79 8.21
CA ARG A 147 5.89 25.64 9.11
C ARG A 147 4.90 24.57 8.65
N VAL A 148 4.75 24.40 7.34
CA VAL A 148 3.95 23.32 6.74
C VAL A 148 4.36 21.92 7.23
N VAL A 149 5.65 21.67 7.49
CA VAL A 149 6.14 20.38 8.00
C VAL A 149 5.64 20.09 9.42
N THR A 150 5.53 21.12 10.26
CA THR A 150 4.93 20.95 11.59
C THR A 150 3.40 20.88 11.50
N HIS A 151 2.76 21.53 10.52
CA HIS A 151 1.32 21.34 10.26
C HIS A 151 1.01 19.91 9.80
N THR A 152 1.84 19.27 8.96
CA THR A 152 1.70 17.83 8.62
C THR A 152 1.78 16.94 9.85
N TYR A 153 2.68 17.22 10.80
CA TYR A 153 2.80 16.44 12.05
C TYR A 153 1.62 16.66 13.01
N VAL A 154 1.11 17.90 13.11
CA VAL A 154 -0.11 18.19 13.88
C VAL A 154 -1.30 17.44 13.28
N ALA A 155 -1.48 17.50 11.96
CA ALA A 155 -2.52 16.77 11.26
C ALA A 155 -2.39 15.27 11.53
N ALA A 156 -1.22 14.67 11.27
CA ALA A 156 -0.93 13.25 11.53
C ALA A 156 -1.39 12.78 12.92
N SER A 157 -1.08 13.59 13.93
CA SER A 157 -1.38 13.29 15.34
C SER A 157 -2.87 13.24 15.68
N LEU A 158 -3.76 13.77 14.82
CA LEU A 158 -5.21 13.69 15.01
C LEU A 158 -5.81 12.38 14.47
N PHE A 159 -5.10 11.66 13.59
CA PHE A 159 -5.61 10.43 12.98
C PHE A 159 -5.35 9.18 13.83
N LEU A 160 -4.22 9.09 14.54
CA LEU A 160 -3.94 7.90 15.37
C LEU A 160 -5.06 7.61 16.39
N PRO A 161 -5.59 8.59 17.17
CA PRO A 161 -6.70 8.35 18.09
C PRO A 161 -7.95 7.76 17.40
N VAL A 162 -8.25 8.27 16.21
CA VAL A 162 -9.39 7.84 15.39
C VAL A 162 -9.17 6.41 14.89
N GLY A 163 -7.98 6.11 14.34
CA GLY A 163 -7.60 4.78 13.86
C GLY A 163 -7.51 3.69 14.92
N VAL A 164 -6.98 4.01 16.10
CA VAL A 164 -6.99 3.06 17.22
C VAL A 164 -8.38 2.89 17.83
N GLY A 165 -9.26 3.90 17.71
CA GLY A 165 -10.68 3.79 18.08
C GLY A 165 -11.39 2.69 17.29
N PHE A 166 -11.22 2.64 15.96
CA PHE A 166 -11.75 1.54 15.15
C PHE A 166 -11.03 0.21 15.42
N GLY A 167 -9.74 0.26 15.75
CA GLY A 167 -8.99 -0.92 16.21
C GLY A 167 -9.59 -1.56 17.47
N ALA A 168 -10.05 -0.74 18.41
CA ALA A 168 -10.77 -1.21 19.59
C ALA A 168 -12.19 -1.71 19.27
N ALA A 169 -12.87 -1.10 18.29
CA ALA A 169 -14.19 -1.58 17.84
C ALA A 169 -14.09 -2.97 17.18
N LEU A 170 -13.14 -3.16 16.26
CA LEU A 170 -12.85 -4.45 15.59
C LEU A 170 -12.62 -5.60 16.58
N ALA A 171 -12.01 -5.31 17.73
CA ALA A 171 -11.75 -6.27 18.80
C ALA A 171 -12.98 -6.67 19.64
N LEU A 172 -14.20 -6.22 19.30
CA LEU A 172 -15.41 -6.56 20.05
C LEU A 172 -16.08 -7.88 19.62
N GLY A 173 -15.67 -8.47 18.49
CA GLY A 173 -16.51 -9.44 17.76
C GLY A 173 -17.62 -8.67 17.04
N LEU A 174 -17.65 -8.72 15.72
CA LEU A 174 -18.26 -7.65 14.97
C LEU A 174 -18.62 -8.14 13.52
N PRO A 175 -19.96 -8.22 13.13
CA PRO A 175 -21.39 -8.89 11.54
C PRO A 175 -21.49 -8.85 9.89
N GLU A 176 -21.13 -9.80 9.01
CA GLU A 176 -20.81 -9.64 7.55
C GLU A 176 -19.91 -8.46 7.14
N GLU A 177 -20.41 -7.26 7.33
CA GLU A 177 -20.22 -6.15 6.45
C GLU A 177 -19.29 -5.08 7.04
N TRP A 178 -19.59 -4.56 8.24
CA TRP A 178 -18.81 -3.51 8.85
C TRP A 178 -17.45 -3.85 9.47
N HIS A 179 -16.95 -5.08 9.52
CA HIS A 179 -15.57 -5.35 9.93
C HIS A 179 -14.68 -5.18 8.72
N GLY A 180 -15.11 -5.62 7.52
CA GLY A 180 -14.58 -5.10 6.28
C GLY A 180 -14.58 -3.56 6.28
N ARG A 181 -15.70 -2.93 6.64
CA ARG A 181 -15.81 -1.46 6.72
C ARG A 181 -14.90 -0.84 7.81
N LEU A 182 -14.78 -1.40 9.01
CA LEU A 182 -14.00 -0.81 10.11
C LEU A 182 -12.51 -1.14 10.06
N LEU A 183 -12.11 -2.28 9.48
CA LEU A 183 -10.70 -2.62 9.24
C LEU A 183 -10.08 -1.62 8.25
N VAL A 184 -10.93 -1.01 7.42
CA VAL A 184 -10.58 0.23 6.73
C VAL A 184 -10.24 1.32 7.69
N ALA A 185 -11.25 1.73 8.46
CA ALA A 185 -11.25 2.97 9.21
C ALA A 185 -9.97 3.06 10.04
N HIS A 186 -9.64 1.91 10.61
CA HIS A 186 -8.41 1.55 11.26
C HIS A 186 -7.15 1.74 10.38
N LEU A 187 -6.95 0.90 9.36
CA LEU A 187 -5.68 0.84 8.61
C LEU A 187 -5.42 2.16 7.86
N ALA A 188 -6.46 2.83 7.34
CA ALA A 188 -6.39 4.15 6.72
C ALA A 188 -5.83 5.22 7.68
N SER A 189 -6.52 5.44 8.79
CA SER A 189 -6.16 6.43 9.81
C SER A 189 -4.72 6.23 10.32
N ASN A 190 -4.34 4.97 10.51
CA ASN A 190 -3.05 4.60 11.10
C ASN A 190 -1.90 4.68 10.08
N LEU A 191 -2.06 4.11 8.88
CA LEU A 191 -0.98 4.04 7.90
C LEU A 191 -0.81 5.33 7.11
N LEU A 192 -1.90 6.00 6.73
CA LEU A 192 -1.82 7.23 5.95
C LEU A 192 -1.84 8.48 6.81
N GLY A 193 -2.68 8.50 7.85
CA GLY A 193 -2.81 9.67 8.71
C GLY A 193 -1.60 9.82 9.58
N TRP A 194 -1.44 8.87 10.48
CA TRP A 194 -0.37 8.94 11.44
C TRP A 194 1.01 8.71 10.80
N VAL A 195 1.21 7.60 10.09
CA VAL A 195 2.51 7.28 9.47
C VAL A 195 2.76 8.14 8.22
N GLY A 196 1.86 8.11 7.23
CA GLY A 196 2.08 8.73 5.94
C GLY A 196 2.27 10.26 5.98
N LEU A 197 1.41 11.01 6.70
CA LEU A 197 1.59 12.48 6.81
C LEU A 197 2.89 12.84 7.55
N THR A 198 3.33 11.99 8.48
CA THR A 198 4.63 12.14 9.15
C THR A 198 5.80 11.89 8.19
N VAL A 199 5.69 10.89 7.30
CA VAL A 199 6.67 10.63 6.24
C VAL A 199 6.73 11.79 5.24
N VAL A 200 5.57 12.28 4.76
CA VAL A 200 5.44 13.46 3.88
C VAL A 200 6.13 14.68 4.47
N GLY A 201 5.74 15.09 5.69
CA GLY A 201 6.30 16.28 6.33
C GLY A 201 7.82 16.18 6.48
N THR A 202 8.30 15.02 6.93
CA THR A 202 9.73 14.75 7.10
C THR A 202 10.49 14.88 5.77
N LEU A 203 10.03 14.19 4.73
CA LEU A 203 10.79 14.03 3.50
C LEU A 203 10.87 15.29 2.63
N VAL A 204 9.99 16.30 2.80
CA VAL A 204 10.15 17.64 2.19
C VAL A 204 11.60 18.14 2.34
N THR A 205 12.17 17.95 3.54
CA THR A 205 13.50 18.46 3.90
C THR A 205 14.53 17.34 4.10
N PHE A 206 14.08 16.15 4.50
CA PHE A 206 14.97 15.03 4.78
C PHE A 206 15.44 14.31 3.52
N TRP A 207 14.61 14.20 2.47
CA TRP A 207 14.99 13.54 1.21
C TRP A 207 16.22 14.14 0.51
N PRO A 208 16.26 15.45 0.19
CA PRO A 208 17.47 16.09 -0.36
C PRO A 208 18.64 16.05 0.62
N THR A 209 18.38 15.98 1.93
CA THR A 209 19.43 15.81 2.95
C THR A 209 20.07 14.42 2.89
N MET A 210 19.30 13.36 2.64
CA MET A 210 19.81 11.99 2.46
C MET A 210 20.60 11.84 1.15
N LEU A 211 20.05 12.34 0.04
CA LEU A 211 20.72 12.31 -1.27
C LEU A 211 21.90 13.28 -1.38
N ARG A 212 22.03 14.23 -0.44
CA ARG A 212 23.00 15.33 -0.42
C ARG A 212 22.90 16.24 -1.65
N THR A 213 21.66 16.51 -2.06
CA THR A 213 21.31 17.37 -3.20
C THR A 213 20.59 18.64 -2.75
N ARG A 214 20.35 19.55 -3.70
CA ARG A 214 19.44 20.68 -3.49
C ARG A 214 17.99 20.18 -3.57
N MET A 215 17.16 20.69 -2.66
CA MET A 215 15.70 20.57 -2.65
C MET A 215 15.10 21.30 -3.87
N ASP A 216 13.96 20.85 -4.40
CA ASP A 216 13.21 21.62 -5.40
C ASP A 216 12.73 22.95 -4.80
N ASP A 217 12.97 24.07 -5.47
CA ASP A 217 12.52 25.41 -5.04
C ASP A 217 11.00 25.50 -4.85
N ARG A 218 10.23 24.64 -5.53
CA ARG A 218 8.77 24.53 -5.39
C ARG A 218 8.33 23.76 -4.14
N ALA A 219 9.23 23.01 -3.48
CA ALA A 219 8.90 22.01 -2.45
C ALA A 219 7.98 22.54 -1.32
N GLU A 220 8.19 23.78 -0.87
CA GLU A 220 7.34 24.40 0.15
C GLU A 220 5.91 24.67 -0.35
N ARG A 221 5.78 25.23 -1.57
CA ARG A 221 4.50 25.53 -2.19
C ARG A 221 3.71 24.24 -2.43
N LEU A 222 4.40 23.24 -3.00
CA LEU A 222 3.89 21.91 -3.23
C LEU A 222 3.41 21.26 -1.92
N ALA A 223 4.24 21.21 -0.87
CA ALA A 223 3.84 20.69 0.43
C ALA A 223 2.64 21.44 1.07
N ARG A 224 2.53 22.76 0.85
CA ARG A 224 1.46 23.60 1.40
C ARG A 224 0.13 23.44 0.66
N GLN A 225 0.18 23.14 -0.63
CA GLN A 225 -0.99 22.75 -1.43
C GLN A 225 -1.37 21.29 -1.14
N ALA A 226 -0.38 20.42 -0.99
CA ALA A 226 -0.54 19.00 -0.70
C ALA A 226 -1.15 18.72 0.68
N LEU A 227 -0.70 19.35 1.77
CA LEU A 227 -1.27 19.09 3.11
C LEU A 227 -2.81 19.16 3.17
N PRO A 228 -3.47 20.24 2.75
CA PRO A 228 -4.93 20.29 2.73
C PRO A 228 -5.55 19.39 1.66
N ILE A 229 -4.80 18.83 0.71
CA ILE A 229 -5.28 17.83 -0.27
C ILE A 229 -5.18 16.42 0.34
N LEU A 230 -4.06 16.07 0.99
CA LEU A 230 -3.86 14.84 1.78
C LEU A 230 -4.89 14.71 2.92
N VAL A 231 -5.14 15.81 3.63
CA VAL A 231 -6.13 15.89 4.73
C VAL A 231 -7.54 16.15 4.20
N ALA A 232 -7.70 16.59 2.94
CA ALA A 232 -8.97 16.52 2.23
C ALA A 232 -9.27 15.15 1.63
N GLY A 233 -8.28 14.27 1.55
CA GLY A 233 -8.51 12.87 1.26
C GLY A 233 -8.86 12.10 2.53
N LEU A 234 -7.95 12.09 3.50
CA LEU A 234 -7.88 11.02 4.48
C LEU A 234 -9.02 10.89 5.51
N VAL A 235 -9.25 11.82 6.46
CA VAL A 235 -10.34 11.63 7.46
C VAL A 235 -11.71 11.98 6.89
N VAL A 236 -11.72 12.15 5.57
CA VAL A 236 -12.87 11.93 4.72
C VAL A 236 -12.96 10.44 4.34
N LEU A 237 -11.94 9.78 3.73
CA LEU A 237 -11.78 8.30 3.56
C LEU A 237 -12.00 7.47 4.84
N VAL A 238 -11.78 8.04 6.00
CA VAL A 238 -12.05 7.35 7.27
C VAL A 238 -13.53 7.43 7.63
N ALA A 239 -14.21 8.51 7.26
CA ALA A 239 -15.66 8.43 7.13
C ALA A 239 -16.00 7.41 6.03
N GLY A 240 -15.16 7.34 5.00
CA GLY A 240 -15.02 6.35 3.93
C GLY A 240 -14.83 4.93 4.40
N ALA A 241 -15.24 4.62 5.63
CA ALA A 241 -15.08 3.37 6.32
C ALA A 241 -16.24 3.03 7.29
N LEU A 242 -17.23 3.91 7.52
CA LEU A 242 -18.17 3.73 8.62
C LEU A 242 -19.57 3.18 8.27
N LEU A 243 -20.29 3.75 7.29
CA LEU A 243 -21.66 3.33 6.96
C LEU A 243 -21.80 2.22 5.87
N GLY A 244 -20.79 1.81 5.07
CA GLY A 244 -20.76 0.64 4.14
C GLY A 244 -20.69 0.70 2.58
N TRP A 245 -20.06 1.68 1.91
CA TRP A 245 -20.33 2.00 0.50
C TRP A 245 -19.47 1.38 -0.53
N ARG A 246 -20.13 0.95 -1.62
CA ARG A 246 -19.91 1.37 -3.01
C ARG A 246 -19.67 2.91 -3.08
N PRO A 247 -20.23 3.80 -3.92
CA PRO A 247 -19.30 4.68 -4.59
C PRO A 247 -19.11 6.09 -4.03
N LEU A 248 -19.10 6.27 -2.71
CA LEU A 248 -18.35 7.38 -2.07
C LEU A 248 -17.36 6.90 -0.99
N ALA A 249 -17.21 5.60 -0.71
CA ALA A 249 -16.28 5.10 0.30
C ALA A 249 -14.82 5.27 -0.01
N LEU A 250 -14.34 4.42 -0.93
CA LEU A 250 -13.21 4.53 -1.84
C LEU A 250 -12.48 5.83 -1.46
N ALA A 251 -12.61 6.81 -2.33
CA ALA A 251 -12.37 8.22 -2.13
C ALA A 251 -10.95 8.63 -1.76
N GLY A 252 -10.80 9.33 -0.65
CA GLY A 252 -9.64 10.00 -0.05
C GLY A 252 -8.16 9.70 -0.31
N VAL A 253 -7.75 8.85 -1.24
CA VAL A 253 -6.38 8.54 -1.72
C VAL A 253 -6.35 8.54 -3.23
N VAL A 254 -7.40 9.05 -3.87
CA VAL A 254 -7.16 10.13 -4.84
C VAL A 254 -6.59 11.30 -4.06
N GLY A 255 -7.37 11.98 -3.21
CA GLY A 255 -6.96 13.18 -2.46
C GLY A 255 -5.63 12.98 -1.75
N TYR A 256 -5.39 11.81 -1.17
CA TYR A 256 -4.06 11.48 -0.67
C TYR A 256 -3.02 11.18 -1.76
N ALA A 257 -3.29 10.43 -2.84
CA ALA A 257 -2.35 10.27 -3.96
C ALA A 257 -1.97 11.61 -4.62
N LEU A 258 -2.85 12.49 -5.13
CA LEU A 258 -2.36 13.81 -5.59
C LEU A 258 -1.74 14.62 -4.46
N GLY A 259 -2.23 14.46 -3.24
CA GLY A 259 -1.53 14.95 -2.07
C GLY A 259 -0.04 14.55 -2.08
N LEU A 260 0.25 13.28 -2.31
CA LEU A 260 1.60 12.72 -2.41
C LEU A 260 2.33 13.05 -3.71
N LEU A 261 1.66 13.29 -4.84
CA LEU A 261 2.34 13.45 -6.13
C LEU A 261 2.58 14.92 -6.47
N TRP A 262 1.62 15.77 -6.14
CA TRP A 262 1.80 17.21 -6.11
C TRP A 262 2.96 17.56 -5.17
N TRP A 263 2.99 16.93 -4.00
CA TRP A 263 4.15 16.93 -3.10
C TRP A 263 5.39 16.26 -3.73
N GLY A 264 5.23 15.09 -4.34
CA GLY A 264 6.29 14.23 -4.88
C GLY A 264 7.12 14.85 -5.99
N ARG A 265 6.56 15.82 -6.72
CA ARG A 265 7.30 16.73 -7.62
C ARG A 265 8.51 17.39 -6.92
N ALA A 266 8.45 17.59 -5.60
CA ALA A 266 9.54 18.10 -4.78
C ALA A 266 10.71 17.11 -4.59
N LEU A 267 10.45 15.80 -4.71
CA LEU A 267 11.43 14.73 -4.50
C LEU A 267 12.16 14.34 -5.80
N ALA A 268 11.50 14.52 -6.95
CA ALA A 268 11.99 14.13 -8.27
C ALA A 268 13.31 14.84 -8.66
N ARG A 269 13.36 16.18 -8.56
CA ARG A 269 14.58 16.96 -8.86
C ARG A 269 15.79 16.54 -7.99
N PRO A 270 15.67 16.42 -6.65
CA PRO A 270 16.72 15.84 -5.80
C PRO A 270 17.25 14.48 -6.24
N LEU A 271 16.39 13.58 -6.73
CA LEU A 271 16.75 12.22 -7.13
C LEU A 271 17.46 12.19 -8.49
N LEU A 272 16.86 12.80 -9.51
CA LEU A 272 17.42 12.85 -10.88
C LEU A 272 18.80 13.52 -10.91
N ALA A 273 19.06 14.47 -10.02
CA ALA A 273 20.35 15.16 -9.92
C ALA A 273 21.51 14.33 -9.32
N LYS A 274 21.26 13.14 -8.76
CA LYS A 274 22.31 12.39 -8.02
C LYS A 274 22.21 10.86 -7.98
N GLY A 275 21.05 10.27 -8.23
CA GLY A 275 20.88 8.81 -8.22
C GLY A 275 21.06 8.16 -6.84
N LEU A 276 21.16 6.82 -6.83
CA LEU A 276 21.15 5.99 -5.62
C LEU A 276 22.50 5.28 -5.44
N HIS A 277 23.27 5.73 -4.45
CA HIS A 277 24.64 5.25 -4.19
C HIS A 277 24.89 4.81 -2.74
N GLU A 278 23.88 4.86 -1.87
CA GLU A 278 23.96 4.47 -0.46
C GLU A 278 22.68 3.70 -0.07
N PHE A 279 22.78 2.75 0.87
CA PHE A 279 21.66 1.91 1.33
C PHE A 279 20.53 2.74 1.92
N ALA A 280 20.83 3.84 2.61
CA ALA A 280 19.81 4.66 3.28
C ALA A 280 18.80 5.29 2.28
N PRO A 281 19.20 6.10 1.29
CA PRO A 281 18.27 6.61 0.29
C PRO A 281 17.72 5.53 -0.65
N ALA A 282 18.46 4.46 -0.94
CA ALA A 282 17.94 3.33 -1.74
C ALA A 282 16.82 2.57 -1.00
N SER A 283 16.98 2.29 0.30
CA SER A 283 15.97 1.67 1.16
C SER A 283 14.80 2.62 1.42
N VAL A 284 15.03 3.91 1.61
CA VAL A 284 13.93 4.89 1.72
C VAL A 284 13.17 5.02 0.41
N LEU A 285 13.82 5.04 -0.75
CA LEU A 285 13.10 5.05 -2.03
C LEU A 285 12.33 3.75 -2.23
N ALA A 286 12.98 2.59 -2.06
CA ALA A 286 12.30 1.31 -2.23
C ALA A 286 11.15 1.12 -1.21
N ALA A 287 11.24 1.73 -0.02
CA ALA A 287 10.13 1.79 0.92
C ALA A 287 9.04 2.78 0.51
N LEU A 288 9.38 3.91 -0.12
CA LEU A 288 8.39 4.81 -0.72
C LEU A 288 7.75 4.20 -1.97
N VAL A 289 8.46 3.32 -2.68
CA VAL A 289 7.90 2.46 -3.73
C VAL A 289 6.96 1.46 -3.08
N TRP A 290 7.37 0.61 -2.13
CA TRP A 290 6.45 -0.27 -1.38
C TRP A 290 5.39 0.46 -0.54
N GLY A 291 5.50 1.78 -0.36
CA GLY A 291 4.52 2.65 0.28
C GLY A 291 3.59 3.32 -0.73
N LEU A 292 4.04 3.46 -1.98
CA LEU A 292 3.22 3.75 -3.15
C LEU A 292 2.55 2.45 -3.61
N ALA A 293 3.22 1.34 -3.92
CA ALA A 293 2.76 -0.07 -3.77
C ALA A 293 2.19 -0.41 -2.39
N GLY A 294 2.24 0.55 -1.47
CA GLY A 294 1.46 0.61 -0.27
C GLY A 294 0.11 1.12 -0.66
N ILE A 295 -0.08 2.41 -0.89
CA ILE A 295 -1.24 3.06 -1.57
C ILE A 295 -1.69 2.42 -2.92
N VAL A 296 -0.97 1.40 -3.38
CA VAL A 296 -1.10 0.58 -4.57
C VAL A 296 -0.83 -0.92 -4.32
N TRP A 297 -0.86 -1.39 -3.05
CA TRP A 297 -1.51 -2.64 -2.63
C TRP A 297 -2.81 -2.61 -1.76
N VAL A 298 -3.62 -1.60 -1.63
CA VAL A 298 -3.50 -0.17 -1.82
C VAL A 298 -4.53 0.71 -2.75
N ALA A 299 -5.19 0.65 -3.98
CA ALA A 299 -5.40 0.14 -5.45
C ALA A 299 -5.99 -1.10 -6.44
N VAL A 300 -6.66 -2.33 -6.26
CA VAL A 300 -7.42 -3.32 -7.18
C VAL A 300 -8.65 -4.34 -6.71
N LEU A 301 -8.74 -5.22 -5.64
CA LEU A 301 -9.99 -6.08 -5.24
C LEU A 301 -11.39 -5.42 -5.06
N LEU A 302 -11.57 -4.29 -4.38
CA LEU A 302 -12.86 -3.49 -4.13
C LEU A 302 -13.46 -3.16 -5.57
N VAL A 303 -12.75 -3.45 -6.62
CA VAL A 303 -13.27 -3.23 -7.95
C VAL A 303 -13.28 -4.57 -8.69
N LEU A 304 -13.17 -5.71 -7.97
CA LEU A 304 -13.23 -7.10 -8.43
C LEU A 304 -14.03 -8.11 -7.54
N ALA A 305 -13.76 -8.21 -6.23
CA ALA A 305 -14.37 -9.04 -5.16
C ALA A 305 -15.93 -9.01 -4.94
N PRO A 306 -16.50 -9.84 -4.01
CA PRO A 306 -17.98 -9.94 -3.90
C PRO A 306 -18.57 -10.06 -2.46
N SER A 307 -18.00 -9.45 -1.42
CA SER A 307 -18.75 -9.01 -0.19
C SER A 307 -17.92 -8.08 0.72
N TRP A 308 -18.52 -7.42 1.69
CA TRP A 308 -17.72 -6.63 2.64
C TRP A 308 -16.75 -7.47 3.48
N GLY A 309 -17.17 -8.67 3.86
CA GLY A 309 -16.29 -9.72 4.35
C GLY A 309 -15.12 -9.97 3.39
N SER A 310 -15.38 -10.05 2.07
CA SER A 310 -14.40 -10.35 0.99
C SER A 310 -13.11 -9.52 1.00
N LEU A 311 -13.11 -8.41 1.72
CA LEU A 311 -11.94 -7.57 1.95
C LEU A 311 -11.30 -7.74 3.31
N GLY A 312 -12.14 -7.81 4.34
CA GLY A 312 -11.77 -7.95 5.75
C GLY A 312 -10.74 -9.06 5.93
N ASP A 313 -11.04 -10.14 5.22
CA ASP A 313 -10.16 -11.11 4.60
C ASP A 313 -8.71 -10.76 4.23
N VAL A 314 -8.52 -9.96 3.18
CA VAL A 314 -7.27 -9.88 2.42
C VAL A 314 -6.36 -8.79 2.98
N PHE A 315 -6.96 -7.81 3.65
CA PHE A 315 -6.33 -6.88 4.57
C PHE A 315 -5.13 -7.41 5.38
N PRO A 316 -5.24 -8.54 6.11
CA PRO A 316 -4.15 -9.25 6.76
C PRO A 316 -2.90 -9.43 5.90
N LEU A 317 -3.08 -9.86 4.65
CA LEU A 317 -2.02 -10.03 3.67
C LEU A 317 -1.39 -8.67 3.31
N VAL A 318 -2.26 -7.66 3.11
CA VAL A 318 -1.93 -6.29 2.72
C VAL A 318 -1.11 -5.58 3.79
N GLY A 319 -1.58 -5.61 5.04
CA GLY A 319 -0.84 -5.14 6.20
C GLY A 319 0.46 -5.92 6.40
N GLY A 320 0.46 -7.23 6.11
CA GLY A 320 1.63 -8.10 6.22
C GLY A 320 2.80 -7.65 5.35
N VAL A 321 2.59 -7.44 4.05
CA VAL A 321 3.66 -6.94 3.18
C VAL A 321 3.93 -5.45 3.39
N LEU A 322 2.95 -4.64 3.77
CA LEU A 322 3.21 -3.25 4.13
C LEU A 322 4.05 -3.08 5.40
N ALA A 323 3.95 -4.01 6.36
CA ALA A 323 4.84 -4.06 7.50
C ALA A 323 6.30 -4.35 7.06
N VAL A 324 6.49 -5.18 6.03
CA VAL A 324 7.80 -5.56 5.49
C VAL A 324 8.37 -4.51 4.52
N GLY A 325 7.74 -4.34 3.36
CA GLY A 325 8.25 -3.57 2.23
C GLY A 325 8.26 -2.06 2.48
N PHE A 326 7.25 -1.52 3.18
CA PHE A 326 7.22 -0.10 3.56
C PHE A 326 7.74 0.11 4.98
N ALA A 327 7.06 -0.38 6.01
CA ALA A 327 7.25 0.10 7.38
C ALA A 327 8.62 -0.27 7.98
N ALA A 328 9.07 -1.52 7.81
CA ALA A 328 10.41 -1.93 8.24
C ALA A 328 11.52 -1.30 7.37
N GLN A 329 11.26 -1.12 6.06
CA GLN A 329 12.24 -0.62 5.09
C GLN A 329 12.42 0.91 5.13
N ILE A 330 11.36 1.68 5.41
CA ILE A 330 11.42 3.14 5.64
C ILE A 330 12.11 3.42 6.98
N LEU A 331 11.80 2.63 8.01
CA LEU A 331 12.38 2.79 9.34
C LEU A 331 13.87 2.46 9.34
N SER A 332 14.26 1.33 8.74
CA SER A 332 15.68 0.95 8.62
C SER A 332 16.46 1.92 7.72
N GLY A 333 15.92 2.32 6.56
CA GLY A 333 16.54 3.29 5.67
C GLY A 333 16.72 4.67 6.31
N ALA A 334 15.68 5.20 6.97
CA ALA A 334 15.74 6.49 7.65
C ALA A 334 16.71 6.47 8.84
N LEU A 335 16.62 5.46 9.72
CA LEU A 335 17.51 5.36 10.88
C LEU A 335 18.99 5.13 10.49
N SER A 336 19.26 4.47 9.36
CA SER A 336 20.62 4.31 8.79
C SER A 336 21.29 5.66 8.51
N TYR A 337 20.52 6.73 8.23
CA TYR A 337 21.04 8.09 8.04
C TYR A 337 20.85 8.98 9.28
N LEU A 338 19.69 8.89 9.95
CA LEU A 338 19.35 9.73 11.10
C LEU A 338 20.28 9.50 12.29
N ILE A 339 20.56 8.24 12.64
CA ILE A 339 21.37 7.95 13.84
C ILE A 339 22.81 8.46 13.69
N PRO A 340 23.53 8.22 12.58
CA PRO A 340 24.84 8.85 12.35
C PRO A 340 24.79 10.38 12.27
N SER A 341 23.75 10.97 11.64
CA SER A 341 23.69 12.43 11.46
C SER A 341 23.50 13.20 12.77
N VAL A 342 22.61 12.76 13.66
CA VAL A 342 22.39 13.44 14.96
C VAL A 342 23.46 13.17 16.01
N MET A 343 24.39 12.22 15.76
CA MET A 343 25.57 12.08 16.63
C MET A 343 26.54 13.26 16.48
N GLY A 344 26.50 14.03 15.38
CA GLY A 344 27.38 15.18 15.14
C GLY A 344 28.83 14.80 14.87
N GLY A 345 29.67 15.80 14.53
CA GLY A 345 31.06 15.59 14.08
C GLY A 345 31.26 15.56 12.56
N GLY A 346 30.24 15.98 11.80
CA GLY A 346 30.37 16.29 10.37
C GLY A 346 30.44 15.07 9.43
N PRO A 347 30.71 15.29 8.12
CA PRO A 347 30.57 14.27 7.09
C PRO A 347 31.48 13.04 7.21
N ARG A 348 32.53 13.09 8.05
CA ARG A 348 33.40 11.93 8.35
C ARG A 348 32.71 10.94 9.29
N VAL A 349 32.04 11.44 10.33
CA VAL A 349 31.28 10.62 11.29
C VAL A 349 30.09 9.93 10.63
N VAL A 350 29.36 10.67 9.77
CA VAL A 350 28.22 10.11 9.03
C VAL A 350 28.66 8.96 8.12
N ARG A 351 29.71 9.16 7.31
CA ARG A 351 30.28 8.12 6.43
C ARG A 351 30.79 6.90 7.21
N ALA A 352 31.40 7.08 8.37
CA ALA A 352 31.86 5.97 9.23
C ALA A 352 30.70 5.09 9.74
N GLY A 353 29.52 5.65 9.94
CA GLY A 353 28.29 4.89 10.21
C GLY A 353 27.74 4.20 8.95
N GLN A 354 27.64 4.94 7.85
CA GLN A 354 27.08 4.45 6.58
C GLN A 354 27.81 3.24 6.00
N ALA A 355 29.15 3.20 6.09
CA ALA A 355 29.94 2.05 5.62
C ALA A 355 29.53 0.69 6.24
N TRP A 356 28.82 0.69 7.38
CA TRP A 356 28.18 -0.52 7.92
C TRP A 356 26.80 -0.78 7.33
N PHE A 357 25.99 0.25 7.10
CA PHE A 357 24.67 0.14 6.46
C PHE A 357 24.75 -0.21 4.97
N ASP A 358 25.83 0.17 4.28
CA ASP A 358 26.10 -0.18 2.89
C ASP A 358 26.69 -1.61 2.74
N ARG A 359 27.13 -2.23 3.84
CA ARG A 359 27.74 -3.56 3.82
C ARG A 359 26.68 -4.63 3.49
N TRP A 360 26.93 -5.42 2.44
CA TRP A 360 25.92 -6.30 1.82
C TRP A 360 24.65 -5.54 1.40
N GLY A 361 24.75 -4.22 1.14
CA GLY A 361 23.61 -3.34 0.93
C GLY A 361 22.80 -3.72 -0.31
N THR A 362 23.47 -4.02 -1.43
CA THR A 362 22.82 -4.55 -2.63
C THR A 362 22.22 -5.93 -2.37
N VAL A 363 22.92 -6.83 -1.66
CA VAL A 363 22.37 -8.17 -1.37
C VAL A 363 21.09 -8.07 -0.56
N ARG A 364 21.10 -7.31 0.54
CA ARG A 364 19.92 -7.15 1.41
C ARG A 364 18.77 -6.44 0.70
N LEU A 365 19.05 -5.36 -0.06
CA LEU A 365 18.03 -4.67 -0.82
C LEU A 365 17.38 -5.61 -1.85
N LEU A 366 18.17 -6.31 -2.67
CA LEU A 366 17.64 -7.26 -3.66
C LEU A 366 16.92 -8.45 -3.02
N VAL A 367 17.47 -9.04 -1.95
CA VAL A 367 16.85 -10.17 -1.24
C VAL A 367 15.51 -9.79 -0.63
N ILE A 368 15.41 -8.64 0.06
CA ILE A 368 14.15 -8.20 0.66
C ILE A 368 13.12 -7.95 -0.45
N ASN A 369 13.47 -7.18 -1.48
CA ASN A 369 12.50 -6.70 -2.46
C ASN A 369 12.12 -7.80 -3.47
N ALA A 370 13.09 -8.46 -4.11
CA ALA A 370 12.80 -9.54 -5.07
C ALA A 370 12.34 -10.85 -4.38
N GLY A 371 12.74 -11.09 -3.12
CA GLY A 371 12.20 -12.19 -2.33
C GLY A 371 10.74 -11.96 -1.96
N LEU A 372 10.38 -10.75 -1.54
CA LEU A 372 8.98 -10.39 -1.26
C LEU A 372 8.12 -10.54 -2.52
N MET A 373 8.62 -10.07 -3.68
CA MET A 373 7.99 -10.36 -4.97
C MET A 373 7.84 -11.86 -5.24
N LEU A 374 8.89 -12.69 -5.04
CA LEU A 374 8.80 -14.15 -5.26
C LEU A 374 7.79 -14.84 -4.34
N TRP A 375 7.63 -14.38 -3.09
CA TRP A 375 6.64 -14.89 -2.15
C TRP A 375 5.19 -14.72 -2.62
N LEU A 376 4.96 -13.73 -3.47
CA LEU A 376 3.66 -13.32 -4.01
C LEU A 376 3.37 -13.90 -5.40
N MET A 377 4.16 -14.87 -5.85
CA MET A 377 3.75 -15.71 -6.98
C MET A 377 2.77 -16.79 -6.49
N PRO A 378 1.87 -17.27 -7.36
CA PRO A 378 1.28 -18.61 -7.18
C PRO A 378 2.42 -19.63 -7.24
N ALA A 379 2.84 -20.11 -6.07
CA ALA A 379 3.99 -20.99 -5.88
C ALA A 379 3.73 -21.97 -4.72
N PRO A 380 4.34 -23.16 -4.72
CA PRO A 380 4.18 -24.14 -3.64
C PRO A 380 4.46 -23.56 -2.25
N SER A 381 3.76 -24.08 -1.24
CA SER A 381 3.89 -23.63 0.15
C SER A 381 5.34 -23.61 0.64
N TRP A 382 6.12 -24.64 0.31
CA TRP A 382 7.54 -24.73 0.63
C TRP A 382 8.41 -23.67 -0.08
N VAL A 383 8.05 -23.25 -1.29
CA VAL A 383 8.71 -22.11 -1.97
C VAL A 383 8.40 -20.81 -1.25
N LYS A 384 7.13 -20.57 -0.87
CA LYS A 384 6.77 -19.40 -0.07
C LYS A 384 7.53 -19.40 1.29
N VAL A 385 7.61 -20.53 1.99
CA VAL A 385 8.34 -20.64 3.28
C VAL A 385 9.84 -20.37 3.14
N THR A 386 10.52 -20.99 2.17
CA THR A 386 11.98 -20.80 1.99
C THR A 386 12.32 -19.39 1.55
N VAL A 387 11.51 -18.78 0.67
CA VAL A 387 11.67 -17.39 0.25
C VAL A 387 11.47 -16.41 1.41
N SER A 388 10.40 -16.58 2.22
CA SER A 388 10.17 -15.77 3.43
C SER A 388 11.35 -15.79 4.40
N THR A 389 11.98 -16.96 4.57
CA THR A 389 13.13 -17.15 5.46
C THR A 389 14.33 -16.30 5.02
N VAL A 390 14.57 -16.21 3.70
CA VAL A 390 15.67 -15.42 3.12
C VAL A 390 15.37 -13.92 3.17
N VAL A 391 14.11 -13.51 2.93
CA VAL A 391 13.64 -12.10 3.14
C VAL A 391 13.84 -11.67 4.60
N LEU A 392 13.41 -12.48 5.56
CA LEU A 392 13.54 -12.21 6.99
C LEU A 392 15.01 -12.03 7.41
N ALA A 393 15.91 -12.88 6.91
CA ALA A 393 17.35 -12.73 7.17
C ALA A 393 17.90 -11.38 6.64
N GLY A 394 17.40 -10.91 5.49
CA GLY A 394 17.73 -9.58 4.94
C GLY A 394 17.31 -8.42 5.85
N LEU A 395 16.11 -8.49 6.43
CA LEU A 395 15.57 -7.49 7.38
C LEU A 395 16.30 -7.53 8.72
N VAL A 396 16.43 -8.71 9.34
CA VAL A 396 17.03 -8.92 10.67
C VAL A 396 18.47 -8.40 10.71
N ALA A 397 19.22 -8.51 9.60
CA ALA A 397 20.58 -7.99 9.47
C ALA A 397 20.70 -6.47 9.71
N PHE A 398 19.62 -5.67 9.61
CA PHE A 398 19.64 -4.26 9.99
C PHE A 398 19.99 -4.05 11.47
N LEU A 399 19.46 -4.86 12.39
CA LEU A 399 19.61 -4.68 13.84
C LEU A 399 21.08 -4.70 14.32
N PRO A 400 21.92 -5.71 13.99
CA PRO A 400 23.34 -5.68 14.34
C PRO A 400 24.12 -4.59 13.58
N LEU A 401 23.77 -4.32 12.31
CA LEU A 401 24.43 -3.27 11.52
C LEU A 401 24.15 -1.87 12.09
N LEU A 402 22.97 -1.62 12.66
CA LEU A 402 22.64 -0.38 13.37
C LEU A 402 23.51 -0.18 14.60
N VAL A 403 23.68 -1.21 15.43
CA VAL A 403 24.56 -1.16 16.62
C VAL A 403 26.02 -0.94 16.20
N LEU A 404 26.47 -1.56 15.11
CA LEU A 404 27.84 -1.43 14.61
C LEU A 404 28.10 -0.06 13.95
N GLY A 405 27.19 0.44 13.11
CA GLY A 405 27.26 1.77 12.50
C GLY A 405 27.17 2.91 13.53
N ALA A 406 26.33 2.76 14.56
CA ALA A 406 26.30 3.68 15.70
C ALA A 406 27.61 3.67 16.50
N ARG A 407 28.20 2.48 16.75
CA ARG A 407 29.52 2.35 17.39
C ARG A 407 30.65 2.94 16.54
N ALA A 408 30.60 2.78 15.21
CA ALA A 408 31.58 3.33 14.28
C ALA A 408 31.50 4.86 14.23
N SER A 409 30.29 5.43 14.13
CA SER A 409 30.03 6.86 14.23
C SER A 409 30.57 7.44 15.56
N ALA A 410 30.27 6.77 16.68
CA ALA A 410 30.74 7.18 18.00
C ALA A 410 32.27 7.07 18.19
N ARG A 411 32.96 6.20 17.44
CA ARG A 411 34.44 6.14 17.39
C ARG A 411 35.01 7.27 16.55
N ALA A 412 34.54 7.44 15.31
CA ALA A 412 34.97 8.51 14.41
C ALA A 412 34.74 9.92 14.99
N ARG A 413 33.73 10.10 15.87
CA ARG A 413 33.52 11.36 16.58
C ARG A 413 34.55 11.64 17.68
N ARG A 414 35.19 10.60 18.25
CA ARG A 414 36.19 10.72 19.34
C ARG A 414 37.60 10.86 18.81
N ASP A 415 37.87 10.28 17.65
CA ASP A 415 39.16 10.24 16.99
C ASP A 415 39.12 11.15 15.74
N PRO A 416 39.78 12.33 15.76
CA PRO A 416 39.81 13.26 14.63
C PRO A 416 40.54 12.70 13.41
N ASP A 417 41.62 11.95 13.65
CA ASP A 417 42.64 11.60 12.66
C ASP A 417 42.39 10.23 12.01
N ALA A 418 41.52 9.41 12.62
CA ALA A 418 41.01 8.17 12.03
C ALA A 418 40.51 8.38 10.58
N VAL A 419 41.24 7.74 9.66
CA VAL A 419 40.97 7.70 8.21
C VAL A 419 39.54 7.21 7.97
N ALA A 420 38.82 7.93 7.10
CA ALA A 420 37.47 7.54 6.73
C ALA A 420 37.48 6.22 5.95
N PRO A 421 36.52 5.29 6.18
CA PRO A 421 36.39 4.10 5.34
C PRO A 421 36.23 4.48 3.86
N GLU A 422 36.94 3.77 2.99
CA GLU A 422 36.89 3.98 1.55
C GLU A 422 35.48 3.70 1.00
N ALA A 423 35.00 4.58 0.11
CA ALA A 423 33.65 4.52 -0.42
C ALA A 423 33.53 3.38 -1.44
N ARG A 424 33.06 2.22 -0.99
CA ARG A 424 32.79 1.08 -1.86
C ARG A 424 31.55 1.34 -2.72
N PRO A 425 31.52 0.93 -4.00
CA PRO A 425 30.30 0.96 -4.80
C PRO A 425 29.19 0.17 -4.11
N PHE A 426 28.03 0.80 -3.91
CA PHE A 426 26.86 0.13 -3.34
C PHE A 426 26.41 -1.02 -4.24
N TRP A 427 26.21 -0.73 -5.53
CA TRP A 427 25.94 -1.69 -6.60
C TRP A 427 27.24 -2.39 -7.03
N THR A 428 27.27 -3.73 -6.96
CA THR A 428 28.37 -4.55 -7.50
C THR A 428 27.84 -5.87 -8.04
N GLY A 429 28.36 -6.32 -9.18
CA GLY A 429 27.91 -7.57 -9.84
C GLY A 429 27.93 -8.79 -8.92
N ASN A 430 28.98 -8.95 -8.11
CA ASN A 430 29.09 -10.06 -7.16
C ASN A 430 27.98 -10.05 -6.09
N GLN A 431 27.48 -8.87 -5.67
CA GLN A 431 26.33 -8.80 -4.75
C GLN A 431 25.00 -9.09 -5.47
N VAL A 432 24.86 -8.72 -6.75
CA VAL A 432 23.69 -9.08 -7.56
C VAL A 432 23.64 -10.60 -7.75
N VAL A 433 24.74 -11.22 -8.18
CA VAL A 433 24.86 -12.67 -8.33
C VAL A 433 24.61 -13.41 -7.00
N ALA A 434 25.14 -12.90 -5.88
CA ALA A 434 24.88 -13.51 -4.57
C ALA A 434 23.40 -13.44 -4.15
N ALA A 435 22.70 -12.33 -4.45
CA ALA A 435 21.27 -12.21 -4.17
C ALA A 435 20.42 -13.14 -5.06
N VAL A 436 20.71 -13.17 -6.36
CA VAL A 436 20.04 -14.06 -7.33
C VAL A 436 20.28 -15.53 -6.97
N ALA A 437 21.52 -15.91 -6.63
CA ALA A 437 21.84 -17.28 -6.22
C ALA A 437 21.15 -17.68 -4.92
N ALA A 438 21.04 -16.77 -3.93
CA ALA A 438 20.33 -17.05 -2.68
C ALA A 438 18.82 -17.28 -2.90
N LEU A 439 18.19 -16.47 -3.75
CA LEU A 439 16.76 -16.61 -4.09
C LEU A 439 16.50 -17.82 -5.00
N ALA A 440 17.35 -18.07 -5.99
CA ALA A 440 17.26 -19.27 -6.82
C ALA A 440 17.42 -20.54 -5.96
N LEU A 441 18.39 -20.57 -5.04
CA LEU A 441 18.57 -21.68 -4.12
C LEU A 441 17.37 -21.87 -3.18
N SER A 442 16.72 -20.80 -2.69
CA SER A 442 15.53 -20.95 -1.85
C SER A 442 14.33 -21.49 -2.63
N VAL A 443 14.10 -21.01 -3.86
CA VAL A 443 13.06 -21.57 -4.75
C VAL A 443 13.36 -23.03 -5.10
N THR A 444 14.59 -23.36 -5.49
CA THR A 444 15.00 -24.74 -5.78
C THR A 444 14.87 -25.65 -4.56
N ALA A 445 15.21 -25.18 -3.35
CA ALA A 445 15.01 -25.93 -2.12
C ALA A 445 13.52 -26.16 -1.81
N GLY A 446 12.67 -25.14 -2.01
CA GLY A 446 11.22 -25.27 -1.83
C GLY A 446 10.59 -26.29 -2.79
N VAL A 447 10.99 -26.27 -4.06
CA VAL A 447 10.59 -27.25 -5.09
C VAL A 447 11.19 -28.64 -4.80
N ALA A 448 12.40 -28.74 -4.25
CA ALA A 448 13.01 -30.03 -3.93
C ALA A 448 12.40 -30.72 -2.70
N VAL A 449 11.75 -29.96 -1.80
CA VAL A 449 10.99 -30.52 -0.66
C VAL A 449 9.62 -31.04 -1.11
N ASP A 450 8.97 -30.36 -2.07
CA ASP A 450 7.71 -30.83 -2.68
C ASP A 450 7.70 -30.63 -4.21
N PRO A 451 8.26 -31.57 -4.98
CA PRO A 451 8.26 -31.50 -6.44
C PRO A 451 6.93 -31.91 -7.06
N ALA A 452 6.01 -32.50 -6.28
CA ALA A 452 4.68 -32.85 -6.75
C ALA A 452 3.79 -31.60 -6.85
N ALA A 453 3.81 -30.74 -5.84
CA ALA A 453 3.17 -29.43 -5.88
C ALA A 453 3.77 -28.48 -6.94
N ALA A 454 4.99 -28.75 -7.41
CA ALA A 454 5.62 -28.06 -8.53
C ALA A 454 5.31 -28.68 -9.92
N GLY A 455 4.48 -29.73 -10.01
CA GLY A 455 4.04 -30.34 -11.26
C GLY A 455 5.06 -31.26 -11.95
N LEU A 456 6.09 -31.74 -11.24
CA LEU A 456 7.25 -32.43 -11.84
C LEU A 456 7.16 -33.97 -11.83
N VAL A 457 5.98 -34.57 -11.59
CA VAL A 457 5.79 -36.03 -11.53
C VAL A 457 4.62 -36.45 -12.43
N GLY A 458 4.85 -37.46 -13.27
CA GLY A 458 3.97 -37.82 -14.39
C GLY A 458 2.63 -38.47 -14.03
N SER A 459 1.71 -38.44 -15.01
CA SER A 459 0.32 -38.89 -14.90
C SER A 459 0.16 -40.42 -14.83
N GLY A 460 -0.22 -40.92 -13.64
CA GLY A 460 -0.85 -42.23 -13.46
C GLY A 460 -2.40 -42.15 -13.49
N PRO A 461 -3.12 -43.28 -13.54
CA PRO A 461 -4.58 -43.29 -13.61
C PRO A 461 -5.24 -42.73 -12.35
N ALA A 462 -6.40 -42.09 -12.51
CA ALA A 462 -7.18 -41.55 -11.41
C ALA A 462 -7.78 -42.65 -10.52
N ALA A 463 -7.70 -42.45 -9.20
CA ALA A 463 -8.28 -43.29 -8.16
C ALA A 463 -9.05 -42.40 -7.15
N PRO A 464 -9.94 -42.96 -6.31
CA PRO A 464 -11.08 -42.21 -5.76
C PRO A 464 -10.76 -41.37 -4.51
N ALA A 465 -11.81 -40.68 -4.02
CA ALA A 465 -11.81 -39.85 -2.82
C ALA A 465 -11.38 -40.60 -1.53
N ALA A 466 -11.13 -39.81 -0.48
CA ALA A 466 -10.17 -40.12 0.57
C ALA A 466 -10.42 -41.36 1.45
N SER A 467 -9.30 -41.86 1.99
CA SER A 467 -9.13 -42.80 3.11
C SER A 467 -9.42 -44.28 2.84
N GLY A 468 -8.47 -45.14 3.25
CA GLY A 468 -8.61 -46.60 3.27
C GLY A 468 -9.31 -47.12 4.52
N VAL A 469 -10.34 -46.43 4.99
CA VAL A 469 -11.11 -46.78 6.20
C VAL A 469 -12.54 -47.12 5.77
N ALA A 470 -13.04 -48.28 6.21
CA ALA A 470 -14.41 -48.69 5.90
C ALA A 470 -15.41 -47.79 6.66
N PRO A 471 -16.49 -47.28 6.02
CA PRO A 471 -17.50 -46.48 6.71
C PRO A 471 -18.14 -47.25 7.87
N SER A 472 -18.27 -46.61 9.02
CA SER A 472 -18.83 -47.20 10.25
C SER A 472 -20.35 -47.40 10.18
N GLY A 473 -21.01 -46.67 9.28
CA GLY A 473 -22.47 -46.54 9.21
C GLY A 473 -23.06 -45.48 10.14
N ASN A 474 -22.25 -44.88 11.03
CA ASN A 474 -22.70 -43.86 11.98
C ASN A 474 -22.49 -42.43 11.43
N THR A 475 -23.11 -41.47 12.08
CA THR A 475 -22.94 -40.03 11.78
C THR A 475 -22.67 -39.28 13.07
N THR A 476 -21.49 -38.65 13.14
CA THR A 476 -21.12 -37.70 14.18
C THR A 476 -21.53 -36.30 13.73
N ARG A 477 -22.34 -35.61 14.54
CA ARG A 477 -22.84 -34.26 14.25
C ARG A 477 -22.39 -33.30 15.34
N VAL A 478 -21.84 -32.15 14.95
CA VAL A 478 -21.22 -31.19 15.88
C VAL A 478 -21.68 -29.77 15.56
N GLU A 479 -21.99 -28.99 16.59
CA GLU A 479 -22.26 -27.56 16.45
C GLU A 479 -20.95 -26.77 16.57
N VAL A 480 -20.73 -25.83 15.65
CA VAL A 480 -19.56 -24.94 15.60
C VAL A 480 -20.05 -23.51 15.45
N THR A 481 -19.42 -22.58 16.15
CA THR A 481 -19.75 -21.17 16.15
C THR A 481 -18.62 -20.37 15.52
N ALA A 482 -18.89 -19.58 14.49
CA ALA A 482 -17.96 -18.55 14.01
C ALA A 482 -18.20 -17.26 14.81
N HIS A 483 -17.13 -16.70 15.38
CA HIS A 483 -17.16 -15.41 16.08
C HIS A 483 -15.77 -14.76 16.00
N GLY A 484 -15.68 -13.53 15.49
CA GLY A 484 -14.41 -12.91 15.14
C GLY A 484 -13.61 -13.78 14.16
N MET A 485 -12.32 -13.99 14.44
CA MET A 485 -11.42 -14.74 13.57
C MET A 485 -11.23 -16.21 14.00
N GLU A 486 -12.20 -16.81 14.68
CA GLU A 486 -12.11 -18.16 15.27
C GLU A 486 -13.40 -18.99 15.07
N PHE A 487 -13.25 -20.32 15.05
CA PHE A 487 -14.35 -21.29 15.13
C PHE A 487 -14.36 -21.96 16.50
N THR A 488 -15.50 -22.01 17.19
CA THR A 488 -15.64 -22.64 18.52
C THR A 488 -16.61 -23.82 18.48
N PRO A 489 -16.21 -25.05 18.88
CA PRO A 489 -14.87 -25.45 19.28
C PRO A 489 -13.86 -25.42 18.12
N THR A 490 -12.61 -25.03 18.40
CA THR A 490 -11.51 -24.99 17.41
C THR A 490 -11.01 -26.37 16.99
N ARG A 491 -11.31 -27.41 17.79
CA ARG A 491 -10.97 -28.79 17.50
C ARG A 491 -12.13 -29.72 17.85
N ILE A 492 -12.46 -30.62 16.94
CA ILE A 492 -13.48 -31.66 17.11
C ILE A 492 -12.88 -33.07 16.92
N GLU A 493 -13.46 -34.06 17.59
CA GLU A 493 -13.03 -35.46 17.51
C GLU A 493 -14.15 -36.30 16.89
N VAL A 494 -13.80 -37.16 15.93
CA VAL A 494 -14.74 -37.94 15.12
C VAL A 494 -14.23 -39.38 15.02
N PRO A 495 -15.04 -40.43 15.25
CA PRO A 495 -14.61 -41.81 15.02
C PRO A 495 -14.21 -42.05 13.56
N ALA A 496 -13.09 -42.73 13.33
CA ALA A 496 -12.62 -43.02 11.98
C ALA A 496 -13.61 -43.94 11.25
N GLY A 497 -14.16 -43.44 10.13
CA GLY A 497 -15.22 -44.10 9.36
C GLY A 497 -16.62 -43.51 9.56
N ASP A 498 -16.83 -42.59 10.53
CA ASP A 498 -18.08 -41.85 10.68
C ASP A 498 -18.24 -40.76 9.60
N ARG A 499 -19.50 -40.45 9.26
CA ARG A 499 -19.85 -39.21 8.55
C ARG A 499 -19.84 -38.04 9.52
N LEU A 500 -19.17 -36.93 9.18
CA LEU A 500 -19.20 -35.69 9.94
C LEU A 500 -20.18 -34.68 9.32
N VAL A 501 -21.10 -34.15 10.12
CA VAL A 501 -21.90 -32.96 9.77
C VAL A 501 -21.67 -31.85 10.79
N VAL A 502 -21.25 -30.67 10.33
CA VAL A 502 -21.01 -29.48 11.13
C VAL A 502 -22.16 -28.48 10.96
N VAL A 503 -22.74 -28.00 12.05
CA VAL A 503 -23.71 -26.91 12.05
C VAL A 503 -22.97 -25.61 12.39
N LEU A 504 -22.76 -24.74 11.42
CA LEU A 504 -22.05 -23.47 11.59
C LEU A 504 -23.02 -22.33 11.88
N THR A 505 -23.02 -21.83 13.11
CA THR A 505 -23.71 -20.57 13.47
C THR A 505 -22.73 -19.41 13.47
N ASN A 506 -23.06 -18.33 12.77
CA ASN A 506 -22.30 -17.09 12.89
C ASN A 506 -22.90 -16.23 14.02
N THR A 507 -22.25 -16.15 15.17
CA THR A 507 -22.63 -15.23 16.26
C THR A 507 -21.90 -13.90 16.21
N ASP A 508 -20.98 -13.73 15.26
CA ASP A 508 -20.32 -12.46 14.99
C ASP A 508 -21.40 -11.42 14.59
N PRO A 509 -21.67 -10.39 15.42
CA PRO A 509 -22.98 -9.71 15.45
C PRO A 509 -23.23 -8.70 14.32
N VAL A 510 -22.13 -8.39 13.60
CA VAL A 510 -20.80 -6.70 11.69
C VAL A 510 -19.49 -7.31 10.68
N MET A 511 -18.90 -8.59 10.69
CA MET A 511 -18.08 -9.50 9.81
C MET A 511 -18.75 -10.92 9.66
N ALA A 512 -18.54 -11.64 8.56
CA ALA A 512 -19.17 -12.95 8.36
C ALA A 512 -18.28 -13.95 7.63
N HIS A 513 -18.72 -15.19 7.75
CA HIS A 513 -17.83 -16.33 7.72
C HIS A 513 -18.49 -17.47 6.96
N ASP A 514 -17.67 -18.24 6.25
CA ASP A 514 -18.03 -19.59 5.83
C ASP A 514 -17.07 -20.58 6.45
N LEU A 515 -17.42 -21.86 6.39
CA LEU A 515 -16.50 -22.96 6.68
C LEU A 515 -16.33 -23.79 5.42
N VAL A 516 -15.08 -23.91 4.97
CA VAL A 516 -14.61 -24.90 4.00
C VAL A 516 -13.99 -26.04 4.78
N LEU A 517 -14.43 -27.27 4.56
CA LEU A 517 -13.89 -28.47 5.22
C LEU A 517 -14.04 -29.68 4.29
N ASN A 518 -12.97 -30.46 4.15
CA ASN A 518 -12.93 -31.69 3.34
C ASN A 518 -13.47 -31.55 1.89
N GLY A 519 -13.33 -30.37 1.29
CA GLY A 519 -13.81 -30.05 -0.07
C GLY A 519 -15.25 -29.52 -0.15
N ALA A 520 -16.03 -29.57 0.93
CA ALA A 520 -17.32 -28.89 1.04
C ALA A 520 -17.16 -27.44 1.55
N ARG A 521 -18.15 -26.57 1.29
CA ARG A 521 -18.17 -25.15 1.72
C ARG A 521 -19.60 -24.73 2.13
N THR A 522 -19.77 -24.00 3.23
CA THR A 522 -21.03 -23.30 3.53
C THR A 522 -21.19 -22.05 2.66
N PRO A 523 -22.42 -21.55 2.41
CA PRO A 523 -22.61 -20.15 2.05
C PRO A 523 -21.93 -19.22 3.06
N ARG A 524 -21.68 -17.95 2.69
CA ARG A 524 -21.32 -16.92 3.68
C ARG A 524 -22.48 -16.77 4.67
N VAL A 525 -22.23 -17.14 5.92
CA VAL A 525 -23.23 -17.19 6.98
C VAL A 525 -23.37 -15.80 7.59
N ALA A 526 -24.44 -15.11 7.19
CA ALA A 526 -24.77 -13.76 7.63
C ALA A 526 -24.90 -13.65 9.19
N PRO A 527 -24.92 -12.44 9.76
CA PRO A 527 -24.86 -12.22 11.20
C PRO A 527 -26.06 -12.78 11.94
N GLY A 528 -25.80 -13.58 12.99
CA GLY A 528 -26.87 -14.29 13.71
C GLY A 528 -27.57 -15.37 12.88
N ALA A 529 -27.05 -15.73 11.70
CA ALA A 529 -27.57 -16.83 10.88
C ALA A 529 -26.78 -18.13 11.12
N THR A 530 -27.32 -19.23 10.59
CA THR A 530 -26.76 -20.58 10.69
C THR A 530 -26.80 -21.26 9.33
N ALA A 531 -25.79 -22.05 9.00
CA ALA A 531 -25.76 -22.96 7.85
C ALA A 531 -25.18 -24.32 8.24
N GLU A 532 -25.47 -25.37 7.47
CA GLU A 532 -24.92 -26.71 7.70
C GLU A 532 -23.87 -27.09 6.65
N LEU A 533 -22.92 -27.92 7.06
CA LEU A 533 -21.84 -28.44 6.25
C LEU A 533 -21.71 -29.95 6.46
N ASP A 534 -22.04 -30.75 5.44
CA ASP A 534 -21.70 -32.17 5.41
C ASP A 534 -20.26 -32.32 4.91
N ALA A 535 -19.38 -32.81 5.78
CA ALA A 535 -17.96 -33.02 5.47
C ALA A 535 -17.66 -34.45 5.00
N GLY A 536 -18.67 -35.32 4.85
CA GLY A 536 -18.51 -36.69 4.40
C GLY A 536 -17.84 -37.59 5.44
N ILE A 537 -17.25 -38.70 4.99
CA ILE A 537 -16.60 -39.69 5.85
C ILE A 537 -15.22 -39.18 6.31
N ILE A 538 -14.96 -39.21 7.63
CA ILE A 538 -13.67 -38.83 8.22
C ILE A 538 -12.86 -40.09 8.50
N GLY A 539 -11.80 -40.33 7.72
CA GLY A 539 -10.87 -41.45 7.90
C GLY A 539 -9.46 -41.09 8.38
N ALA A 540 -9.15 -39.80 8.50
CA ALA A 540 -7.87 -39.26 8.97
C ALA A 540 -8.05 -37.81 9.45
N ASP A 541 -7.07 -37.30 10.19
CA ASP A 541 -7.04 -35.91 10.67
C ASP A 541 -7.09 -34.91 9.49
N THR A 542 -7.87 -33.84 9.63
CA THR A 542 -8.07 -32.82 8.59
C THR A 542 -8.40 -31.45 9.19
N GLN A 543 -8.39 -30.39 8.39
CA GLN A 543 -8.59 -29.02 8.84
C GLN A 543 -9.52 -28.26 7.88
N GLY A 544 -10.43 -27.47 8.44
CA GLY A 544 -11.28 -26.52 7.71
C GLY A 544 -10.87 -25.06 7.95
N TRP A 545 -11.37 -24.13 7.15
CA TRP A 545 -11.06 -22.70 7.24
C TRP A 545 -12.15 -21.79 6.62
N CYS A 546 -12.07 -20.48 6.89
CA CYS A 546 -12.94 -19.47 6.28
C CYS A 546 -12.35 -18.94 4.95
N SER A 547 -13.13 -19.00 3.87
CA SER A 547 -12.69 -18.86 2.47
C SER A 547 -13.25 -17.67 1.69
N VAL A 548 -14.11 -16.90 2.34
CA VAL A 548 -13.94 -15.44 2.43
C VAL A 548 -12.40 -15.19 2.35
N ALA A 549 -11.98 -14.39 1.35
CA ALA A 549 -10.69 -14.38 0.63
C ALA A 549 -9.38 -14.19 1.44
N GLY A 550 -9.41 -14.29 2.77
CA GLY A 550 -8.25 -14.16 3.64
C GLY A 550 -8.53 -14.18 5.14
N HIS A 551 -9.77 -14.41 5.59
CA HIS A 551 -10.08 -14.71 6.99
C HIS A 551 -9.25 -15.90 7.51
N ARG A 552 -8.96 -16.87 6.62
CA ARG A 552 -7.95 -17.91 6.82
C ARG A 552 -6.56 -17.37 7.21
N GLN A 553 -6.08 -16.30 6.59
CA GLN A 553 -4.78 -15.66 6.88
C GLN A 553 -4.75 -14.93 8.25
N MET A 554 -5.91 -14.83 8.92
CA MET A 554 -6.06 -14.38 10.31
C MET A 554 -6.31 -15.50 11.32
N GLY A 555 -6.37 -16.77 10.89
CA GLY A 555 -6.50 -17.90 11.80
C GLY A 555 -7.91 -18.49 11.94
N MET A 556 -8.86 -18.13 11.07
CA MET A 556 -10.13 -18.86 10.99
C MET A 556 -9.90 -20.28 10.45
N VAL A 557 -9.58 -21.21 11.35
CA VAL A 557 -9.33 -22.64 11.08
C VAL A 557 -10.00 -23.54 12.13
N LEU A 558 -10.38 -24.75 11.71
CA LEU A 558 -11.09 -25.76 12.52
C LEU A 558 -10.39 -27.12 12.35
N ASP A 559 -9.82 -27.66 13.42
CA ASP A 559 -9.17 -28.97 13.41
C ASP A 559 -10.17 -30.12 13.61
N VAL A 560 -9.99 -31.22 12.87
CA VAL A 560 -10.81 -32.43 12.96
C VAL A 560 -9.88 -33.62 13.15
N VAL A 561 -10.04 -34.39 14.23
CA VAL A 561 -9.18 -35.56 14.56
C VAL A 561 -9.96 -36.87 14.47
N ALA A 562 -9.36 -37.87 13.79
CA ALA A 562 -9.96 -39.16 13.49
C ALA A 562 -9.61 -40.22 14.56
N LEU A 563 -10.52 -40.43 15.53
CA LEU A 563 -10.34 -41.38 16.62
C LEU A 563 -10.36 -42.84 16.11
N GLY A 564 -9.34 -43.61 16.46
CA GLY A 564 -9.28 -45.04 16.15
C GLY A 564 -8.82 -45.40 14.73
N ALA A 565 -8.39 -44.42 13.93
CA ALA A 565 -7.67 -44.69 12.69
C ALA A 565 -6.41 -45.54 12.97
N PRO A 566 -6.03 -46.50 12.11
CA PRO A 566 -4.84 -47.32 12.32
C PRO A 566 -3.60 -46.42 12.40
N THR A 567 -2.74 -46.65 13.40
CA THR A 567 -1.64 -45.74 13.76
C THR A 567 -0.49 -45.77 12.75
N GLY A 568 -0.73 -45.21 11.57
CA GLY A 568 0.20 -45.08 10.44
C GLY A 568 0.57 -43.63 10.08
N ALA A 569 0.09 -42.65 10.85
CA ALA A 569 0.46 -41.23 10.72
C ALA A 569 0.37 -40.54 12.09
N ALA A 570 1.38 -40.69 12.94
CA ALA A 570 1.42 -39.98 14.21
C ALA A 570 1.68 -38.49 13.96
N ALA A 571 0.77 -37.61 14.43
CA ALA A 571 0.93 -36.17 14.34
C ALA A 571 2.26 -35.73 14.98
N ALA A 572 3.05 -34.93 14.25
CA ALA A 572 4.41 -34.60 14.65
C ALA A 572 4.47 -33.79 15.96
N PRO A 573 5.19 -34.26 17.00
CA PRO A 573 5.36 -33.50 18.23
C PRO A 573 6.07 -32.16 18.02
N ARG A 574 5.86 -31.21 18.94
CA ARG A 574 6.60 -29.93 18.97
C ARG A 574 8.10 -30.20 19.03
N ALA A 575 8.86 -29.61 18.11
CA ALA A 575 10.32 -29.64 18.08
C ALA A 575 10.92 -28.24 18.31
N ASP A 576 11.85 -28.16 19.26
CA ASP A 576 12.67 -26.99 19.59
C ASP A 576 13.83 -26.78 18.58
N PRO A 577 14.40 -25.57 18.49
CA PRO A 577 15.30 -25.20 17.38
C PRO A 577 16.78 -25.55 17.64
N ALA A 578 17.27 -26.68 17.11
CA ALA A 578 18.68 -27.07 17.23
C ALA A 578 19.31 -27.84 16.04
N GLY A 579 19.46 -27.18 14.89
CA GLY A 579 20.50 -27.49 13.89
C GLY A 579 20.37 -28.77 13.03
N GLY A 580 21.29 -28.91 12.06
CA GLY A 580 21.40 -30.07 11.16
C GLY A 580 20.97 -29.79 9.71
N HIS A 581 21.81 -30.15 8.75
CA HIS A 581 21.53 -29.99 7.31
C HIS A 581 21.20 -31.33 6.63
N ALA A 582 20.50 -31.20 5.49
CA ALA A 582 20.51 -32.08 4.32
C ALA A 582 19.69 -33.39 4.34
N GLY A 583 18.95 -33.60 3.24
CA GLY A 583 19.51 -34.56 2.29
C GLY A 583 18.57 -35.47 1.48
N HIS A 584 17.80 -34.90 0.55
CA HIS A 584 17.38 -35.55 -0.72
C HIS A 584 16.43 -36.76 -0.67
N GLY A 585 15.81 -37.08 -1.82
CA GLY A 585 15.11 -38.35 -2.06
C GLY A 585 13.61 -38.23 -2.31
N ALA A 586 13.22 -37.87 -3.54
CA ALA A 586 11.82 -37.75 -3.95
C ALA A 586 11.29 -39.02 -4.67
N SER A 587 10.01 -38.94 -5.07
CA SER A 587 9.21 -39.90 -5.85
C SER A 587 8.60 -41.11 -5.10
N GLY A 588 7.31 -41.43 -5.31
CA GLY A 588 6.32 -40.60 -6.02
C GLY A 588 4.93 -41.21 -6.28
N ALA A 589 4.06 -40.32 -6.80
CA ALA A 589 2.87 -40.55 -7.63
C ALA A 589 1.65 -41.30 -7.04
N GLY A 590 0.49 -40.63 -7.05
CA GLY A 590 -0.79 -41.18 -6.57
C GLY A 590 -2.06 -40.36 -6.87
N ALA A 591 -2.10 -39.62 -8.00
CA ALA A 591 -3.26 -38.97 -8.65
C ALA A 591 -4.32 -38.18 -7.80
N GLY A 592 -4.40 -36.86 -8.03
CA GLY A 592 -5.50 -35.97 -7.64
C GLY A 592 -5.40 -34.61 -8.33
N THR A 593 -6.52 -33.99 -8.73
CA THR A 593 -6.56 -32.82 -9.65
C THR A 593 -6.38 -31.45 -8.98
N ALA A 594 -5.72 -30.51 -9.66
CA ALA A 594 -5.56 -29.10 -9.26
C ALA A 594 -5.56 -28.13 -10.47
N PRO A 595 -5.90 -26.83 -10.29
CA PRO A 595 -6.09 -25.87 -11.40
C PRO A 595 -4.90 -24.92 -11.63
N GLY A 596 -4.72 -24.45 -12.88
CA GLY A 596 -3.83 -23.35 -13.24
C GLY A 596 -3.48 -23.32 -14.73
N ALA A 597 -3.93 -22.29 -15.46
CA ALA A 597 -3.66 -22.09 -16.89
C ALA A 597 -3.10 -20.69 -17.17
N ALA A 598 -2.26 -20.56 -18.20
CA ALA A 598 -1.62 -19.29 -18.55
C ALA A 598 -2.56 -18.33 -19.31
N ILE A 599 -2.45 -17.04 -19.05
CA ILE A 599 -3.19 -15.99 -19.76
C ILE A 599 -2.53 -15.76 -21.14
N PRO A 600 -3.28 -15.83 -22.26
CA PRO A 600 -2.70 -15.65 -23.59
C PRO A 600 -2.33 -14.18 -23.90
N PRO A 601 -1.47 -13.95 -24.91
CA PRO A 601 -1.38 -12.63 -25.55
C PRO A 601 -2.72 -12.28 -26.22
N THR A 602 -3.03 -10.99 -26.30
CA THR A 602 -4.23 -10.48 -26.99
C THR A 602 -4.23 -10.93 -28.45
N ASN A 603 -5.29 -11.60 -28.90
CA ASN A 603 -5.39 -12.15 -30.25
C ASN A 603 -5.80 -11.04 -31.25
N PRO A 604 -5.00 -10.73 -32.30
CA PRO A 604 -5.37 -9.71 -33.29
C PRO A 604 -6.61 -10.05 -34.14
N ALA A 605 -7.12 -11.28 -34.07
CA ALA A 605 -8.36 -11.69 -34.75
C ALA A 605 -9.62 -11.62 -33.85
N GLU A 606 -9.48 -11.26 -32.57
CA GLU A 606 -10.61 -11.09 -31.66
C GLU A 606 -11.09 -9.62 -31.66
N THR A 607 -12.40 -9.45 -31.86
CA THR A 607 -13.05 -8.13 -31.93
C THR A 607 -13.51 -7.69 -30.54
N LEU A 608 -13.07 -6.52 -30.10
CA LEU A 608 -13.53 -5.89 -28.87
C LEU A 608 -15.05 -5.61 -28.91
N GLY A 609 -15.78 -5.99 -27.86
CA GLY A 609 -17.24 -5.85 -27.79
C GLY A 609 -17.69 -4.40 -27.53
N THR A 610 -16.92 -3.64 -26.74
CA THR A 610 -17.16 -2.21 -26.45
C THR A 610 -15.85 -1.47 -26.24
N PHE A 611 -15.73 -0.24 -26.77
CA PHE A 611 -14.60 0.65 -26.53
C PHE A 611 -15.04 1.95 -25.84
N VAL A 612 -14.09 2.70 -25.29
CA VAL A 612 -14.32 3.99 -24.63
C VAL A 612 -14.01 5.13 -25.58
N ASP A 613 -14.98 6.02 -25.82
CA ASP A 613 -14.77 7.27 -26.55
C ASP A 613 -13.76 8.18 -25.79
N PRO A 614 -12.62 8.57 -26.41
CA PRO A 614 -11.62 9.40 -25.77
C PRO A 614 -11.85 10.91 -25.97
N VAL A 615 -12.92 11.35 -26.65
CA VAL A 615 -13.22 12.78 -26.84
C VAL A 615 -13.55 13.45 -25.49
N LEU A 616 -12.96 14.62 -25.23
CA LEU A 616 -13.29 15.43 -24.05
C LEU A 616 -14.77 15.89 -24.13
N PRO A 617 -15.64 15.54 -23.17
CA PRO A 617 -17.06 15.91 -23.23
C PRO A 617 -17.27 17.42 -23.34
N PRO A 618 -18.27 17.89 -24.10
CA PRO A 618 -18.49 19.31 -24.35
C PRO A 618 -18.83 20.09 -23.07
N LEU A 619 -18.28 21.29 -22.95
CA LEU A 619 -18.35 22.10 -21.74
C LEU A 619 -19.61 22.99 -21.72
N SER A 620 -20.63 22.58 -20.98
CA SER A 620 -21.87 23.36 -20.81
C SER A 620 -21.65 24.64 -19.99
N ASP A 621 -22.55 25.62 -20.14
CA ASP A 621 -22.57 26.87 -19.36
C ASP A 621 -23.07 26.70 -17.91
N GLU A 622 -23.33 25.47 -17.47
CA GLU A 622 -23.78 25.17 -16.11
C GLU A 622 -22.65 25.31 -15.08
N THR A 623 -22.79 26.28 -14.17
CA THR A 623 -21.86 26.46 -13.04
C THR A 623 -22.14 25.52 -11.86
N VAL A 624 -23.17 24.66 -11.95
CA VAL A 624 -23.50 23.62 -10.96
C VAL A 624 -23.81 22.31 -11.68
N ARG A 625 -22.77 21.49 -11.86
CA ARG A 625 -22.79 20.24 -12.62
C ARG A 625 -23.22 19.10 -11.72
N LYS A 626 -24.44 18.60 -11.93
CA LYS A 626 -24.99 17.46 -11.17
C LYS A 626 -24.84 16.18 -11.97
N VAL A 627 -24.39 15.11 -11.32
CA VAL A 627 -24.36 13.77 -11.94
C VAL A 627 -24.64 12.72 -10.87
N THR A 628 -25.32 11.64 -11.27
CA THR A 628 -25.45 10.44 -10.44
C THR A 628 -24.52 9.39 -11.02
N PHE A 629 -23.61 8.88 -10.21
CA PHE A 629 -22.95 7.62 -10.55
C PHE A 629 -23.73 6.44 -9.91
N THR A 630 -23.52 5.22 -10.37
CA THR A 630 -24.07 3.98 -9.77
C THR A 630 -23.10 2.86 -10.04
N VAL A 631 -22.90 1.95 -9.08
CA VAL A 631 -21.87 0.92 -9.28
C VAL A 631 -22.18 -0.47 -8.71
N THR A 632 -21.94 -1.39 -9.64
CA THR A 632 -22.18 -2.81 -9.69
C THR A 632 -20.85 -3.58 -9.81
N GLU A 633 -20.82 -4.86 -9.43
CA GLU A 633 -19.86 -5.82 -10.00
C GLU A 633 -20.38 -6.21 -11.38
N VAL A 634 -19.58 -6.08 -12.43
CA VAL A 634 -19.94 -6.43 -13.80
C VAL A 634 -18.76 -7.06 -14.55
N PRO A 635 -18.92 -8.20 -15.23
CA PRO A 635 -17.92 -8.70 -16.15
C PRO A 635 -17.71 -7.71 -17.30
N LEU A 636 -16.47 -7.26 -17.46
CA LEU A 636 -16.01 -6.40 -18.55
C LEU A 636 -14.83 -7.01 -19.29
N GLU A 637 -14.73 -6.67 -20.56
CA GLU A 637 -13.57 -6.94 -21.40
C GLU A 637 -12.45 -5.92 -21.11
N VAL A 638 -11.26 -6.40 -20.76
CA VAL A 638 -10.09 -5.59 -20.38
C VAL A 638 -8.96 -5.62 -21.42
N ALA A 639 -9.05 -6.58 -22.34
CA ALA A 639 -8.38 -6.65 -23.63
C ALA A 639 -9.26 -7.54 -24.53
N PRO A 640 -9.21 -7.44 -25.87
CA PRO A 640 -9.91 -8.37 -26.76
C PRO A 640 -9.80 -9.83 -26.32
N GLY A 641 -10.96 -10.47 -26.13
CA GLY A 641 -11.11 -11.87 -25.69
C GLY A 641 -10.90 -12.14 -24.19
N LEU A 642 -10.54 -11.12 -23.39
CA LEU A 642 -10.08 -11.28 -22.01
C LEU A 642 -10.96 -10.53 -21.02
N TRP A 643 -11.63 -11.28 -20.15
CA TRP A 643 -12.67 -10.78 -19.25
C TRP A 643 -12.22 -10.69 -17.80
N GLN A 644 -12.88 -9.80 -17.05
CA GLN A 644 -12.70 -9.62 -15.62
C GLN A 644 -13.98 -9.06 -14.99
N THR A 645 -14.41 -9.59 -13.83
CA THR A 645 -15.55 -9.02 -13.08
C THR A 645 -15.11 -7.73 -12.43
N ARG A 646 -15.27 -6.61 -13.15
CA ARG A 646 -14.90 -5.24 -12.78
C ARG A 646 -16.02 -4.53 -12.06
N TRP A 647 -15.71 -3.67 -11.10
CA TRP A 647 -16.67 -2.72 -10.56
C TRP A 647 -16.38 -1.34 -11.18
N THR A 648 -17.42 -0.55 -11.35
CA THR A 648 -17.43 0.36 -12.50
C THR A 648 -18.26 1.59 -12.25
N PHE A 649 -17.65 2.77 -12.29
CA PHE A 649 -18.43 3.99 -12.37
C PHE A 649 -19.36 3.95 -13.60
N ASN A 650 -20.63 3.65 -13.36
CA ASN A 650 -21.68 3.56 -14.36
C ASN A 650 -21.44 2.46 -15.41
N GLY A 651 -20.86 1.31 -15.01
CA GLY A 651 -20.69 0.17 -15.91
C GLY A 651 -19.46 0.23 -16.83
N GLY A 652 -18.72 1.34 -16.88
CA GLY A 652 -17.57 1.52 -17.79
C GLY A 652 -16.22 1.01 -17.25
N SER A 653 -15.32 0.63 -18.17
CA SER A 653 -13.92 0.22 -17.88
C SER A 653 -13.06 1.35 -17.30
N VAL A 654 -13.50 2.59 -17.50
CA VAL A 654 -13.08 3.84 -16.83
C VAL A 654 -14.36 4.65 -16.58
N GLY A 655 -14.38 5.50 -15.56
CA GLY A 655 -15.55 6.30 -15.21
C GLY A 655 -15.78 7.53 -16.09
N PRO A 656 -17.01 8.09 -16.10
CA PRO A 656 -17.38 9.28 -16.87
C PRO A 656 -16.44 10.47 -16.67
N VAL A 657 -15.80 10.95 -17.74
CA VAL A 657 -15.01 12.19 -17.70
C VAL A 657 -15.92 13.37 -17.35
N LEU A 658 -15.57 14.11 -16.30
CA LEU A 658 -16.24 15.35 -15.93
C LEU A 658 -15.46 16.54 -16.50
N HIS A 659 -16.16 17.58 -16.95
CA HIS A 659 -15.53 18.78 -17.52
C HIS A 659 -16.13 20.05 -16.90
N GLY A 660 -15.30 21.03 -16.55
CA GLY A 660 -15.71 22.29 -15.93
C GLY A 660 -14.64 23.39 -16.00
N ARG A 661 -14.93 24.51 -15.35
CA ARG A 661 -14.07 25.70 -15.23
C ARG A 661 -13.73 26.00 -13.78
N VAL A 662 -12.70 26.83 -13.54
CA VAL A 662 -12.38 27.30 -12.19
C VAL A 662 -13.53 28.15 -11.67
N GLY A 663 -14.13 27.73 -10.55
CA GLY A 663 -15.33 28.31 -9.97
C GLY A 663 -16.58 27.43 -10.10
N ASP A 664 -16.60 26.45 -11.02
CA ASP A 664 -17.73 25.53 -11.16
C ASP A 664 -17.92 24.67 -9.92
N VAL A 665 -19.17 24.42 -9.56
CA VAL A 665 -19.57 23.42 -8.59
C VAL A 665 -19.81 22.09 -9.30
N PHE A 666 -19.30 21.00 -8.75
CA PHE A 666 -19.72 19.65 -9.07
C PHE A 666 -20.47 19.06 -7.87
N GLU A 667 -21.57 18.36 -8.14
CA GLU A 667 -22.46 17.77 -7.14
C GLU A 667 -22.80 16.33 -7.58
N VAL A 668 -21.99 15.38 -7.12
CA VAL A 668 -22.01 13.98 -7.55
C VAL A 668 -22.77 13.14 -6.55
N THR A 669 -24.06 12.91 -6.84
CA THR A 669 -24.86 11.90 -6.17
C THR A 669 -24.38 10.52 -6.60
N LEU A 670 -24.62 9.52 -5.76
CA LEU A 670 -24.07 8.20 -6.00
C LEU A 670 -24.94 7.12 -5.34
N VAL A 671 -24.86 5.85 -5.79
CA VAL A 671 -25.69 4.72 -5.30
C VAL A 671 -24.88 3.43 -5.07
N ASN A 672 -25.17 2.70 -3.98
CA ASN A 672 -24.66 1.35 -3.75
C ASN A 672 -25.52 0.33 -4.47
N ASP A 673 -24.96 -0.34 -5.46
CA ASP A 673 -25.65 -1.47 -6.08
C ASP A 673 -24.76 -2.71 -6.16
N GLY A 674 -24.35 -3.20 -5.00
CA GLY A 674 -24.01 -4.62 -4.83
C GLY A 674 -23.21 -4.89 -3.57
N THR A 675 -22.47 -5.99 -3.58
CA THR A 675 -22.30 -6.80 -2.36
C THR A 675 -21.29 -6.26 -1.35
N ILE A 676 -20.55 -5.22 -1.72
CA ILE A 676 -19.35 -4.72 -1.04
C ILE A 676 -19.27 -3.18 -1.16
N GLY A 677 -18.12 -2.56 -1.47
CA GLY A 677 -18.07 -1.11 -1.64
C GLY A 677 -16.76 -0.35 -1.87
N HIS A 678 -16.71 0.68 -2.73
CA HIS A 678 -15.58 1.39 -3.42
C HIS A 678 -15.76 2.94 -3.57
N SER A 679 -15.39 3.73 -4.64
CA SER A 679 -15.93 5.10 -4.99
C SER A 679 -15.20 6.07 -5.96
N ILE A 680 -15.66 7.36 -6.01
CA ILE A 680 -14.98 8.67 -6.20
C ILE A 680 -14.32 9.27 -4.94
N ASP A 681 -13.31 10.11 -5.16
CA ASP A 681 -12.95 11.39 -4.50
C ASP A 681 -13.09 12.46 -5.61
N PHE A 682 -12.75 13.72 -5.35
CA PHE A 682 -12.33 14.62 -6.42
C PHE A 682 -11.13 15.47 -6.03
N HIS A 683 -10.00 15.18 -6.68
CA HIS A 683 -8.79 16.00 -6.71
C HIS A 683 -9.01 17.47 -7.10
N ALA A 684 -9.98 17.73 -7.97
CA ALA A 684 -10.38 19.10 -8.35
C ALA A 684 -11.05 19.85 -7.17
N GLY A 685 -11.52 19.11 -6.17
CA GLY A 685 -12.01 19.60 -4.89
C GLY A 685 -10.94 19.67 -3.81
N ALA A 686 -11.31 20.24 -2.67
CA ALA A 686 -10.47 20.32 -1.47
C ALA A 686 -11.39 20.28 -0.24
N LEU A 687 -12.03 19.13 -0.01
CA LEU A 687 -13.14 18.98 0.94
C LEU A 687 -12.71 18.36 2.28
N ALA A 688 -13.41 18.74 3.35
CA ALA A 688 -13.04 18.40 4.72
C ALA A 688 -13.59 17.02 5.20
N PRO A 689 -13.10 16.53 6.36
CA PRO A 689 -13.46 15.27 7.03
C PRO A 689 -14.93 14.92 7.31
N ASP A 690 -15.12 13.71 7.87
CA ASP A 690 -16.35 13.06 8.33
C ASP A 690 -17.38 12.73 7.22
N ARG A 691 -17.05 13.06 5.96
CA ARG A 691 -17.90 13.80 4.99
C ARG A 691 -17.97 13.15 3.60
N PRO A 692 -17.67 13.90 2.53
CA PRO A 692 -18.01 13.57 1.15
C PRO A 692 -17.15 12.46 0.52
N MET A 693 -16.66 11.53 1.32
CA MET A 693 -15.77 10.43 0.92
C MET A 693 -16.04 9.25 1.86
N ARG A 694 -17.33 8.93 2.04
CA ARG A 694 -17.89 8.06 3.08
C ARG A 694 -18.39 6.70 2.57
N THR A 695 -18.07 5.62 3.28
CA THR A 695 -18.67 4.29 3.11
C THR A 695 -20.06 4.35 3.78
N ILE A 696 -21.14 3.87 3.12
CA ILE A 696 -22.61 3.78 3.31
C ILE A 696 -23.17 2.49 2.60
N ALA A 697 -23.81 1.52 3.31
CA ALA A 697 -24.00 0.07 3.04
C ALA A 697 -24.37 -0.39 1.60
N PRO A 698 -24.23 -1.68 1.24
CA PRO A 698 -25.07 -2.34 0.24
C PRO A 698 -26.52 -1.82 0.31
N GLY A 699 -26.93 -1.04 -0.70
CA GLY A 699 -28.20 -0.29 -0.73
C GLY A 699 -28.24 1.20 -0.28
N GLU A 700 -27.16 1.87 0.13
CA GLU A 700 -27.18 3.28 0.61
C GLU A 700 -26.68 4.34 -0.42
N SER A 701 -26.96 5.65 -0.19
CA SER A 701 -26.67 6.82 -1.08
C SER A 701 -26.23 8.14 -0.38
N LEU A 702 -25.34 8.95 -1.01
CA LEU A 702 -24.84 10.29 -0.59
C LEU A 702 -24.30 11.11 -1.80
N VAL A 703 -23.96 12.38 -1.57
CA VAL A 703 -23.55 13.39 -2.57
C VAL A 703 -22.16 13.99 -2.26
N TYR A 704 -21.17 13.82 -3.16
CA TYR A 704 -19.92 14.60 -3.16
C TYR A 704 -20.22 16.01 -3.67
N ARG A 705 -19.80 17.09 -2.99
CA ARG A 705 -19.98 18.45 -3.56
C ARG A 705 -18.77 19.37 -3.38
N PHE A 706 -18.07 19.68 -4.46
CA PHE A 706 -16.94 20.62 -4.46
C PHE A 706 -17.12 21.80 -5.41
N THR A 707 -16.40 22.88 -5.12
CA THR A 707 -16.08 23.91 -6.10
C THR A 707 -14.68 23.65 -6.66
N ALA A 708 -14.54 23.64 -7.97
CA ALA A 708 -13.26 23.50 -8.66
C ALA A 708 -12.42 24.78 -8.47
N THR A 709 -11.56 24.81 -7.46
CA THR A 709 -10.78 26.03 -7.11
C THR A 709 -9.47 26.17 -7.89
N ARG A 710 -9.11 25.19 -8.72
CA ARG A 710 -7.84 25.13 -9.47
C ARG A 710 -8.01 24.40 -10.79
N ALA A 711 -7.24 24.81 -11.79
CA ALA A 711 -7.24 24.20 -13.13
C ALA A 711 -6.28 23.01 -13.25
N GLY A 712 -6.65 22.07 -14.12
CA GLY A 712 -5.92 20.86 -14.48
C GLY A 712 -6.83 19.72 -14.93
N ILE A 713 -6.24 18.64 -15.45
CA ILE A 713 -6.89 17.33 -15.39
C ILE A 713 -6.58 16.72 -14.04
N TRP A 714 -7.63 16.32 -13.34
CA TRP A 714 -7.59 15.90 -11.95
C TRP A 714 -8.24 14.52 -11.87
N MET A 715 -7.52 13.49 -11.44
CA MET A 715 -8.14 12.17 -11.25
C MET A 715 -9.36 12.24 -10.33
N TYR A 716 -10.30 11.35 -10.59
CA TYR A 716 -11.07 10.74 -9.51
C TYR A 716 -10.86 9.24 -9.57
N HIS A 717 -10.78 8.64 -8.40
CA HIS A 717 -10.73 7.23 -8.08
C HIS A 717 -11.04 7.18 -6.61
N CYS A 718 -10.27 6.43 -5.80
CA CYS A 718 -10.72 5.99 -4.52
C CYS A 718 -9.66 5.35 -3.56
N SER A 719 -10.02 5.00 -2.30
CA SER A 719 -9.18 4.75 -1.10
C SER A 719 -9.61 4.24 0.35
N THR A 720 -10.72 3.56 0.69
CA THR A 720 -11.10 2.88 1.98
C THR A 720 -9.88 2.13 2.63
N MET A 721 -9.84 0.82 2.80
CA MET A 721 -8.67 -0.08 2.83
C MET A 721 -9.25 -1.52 2.68
N PRO A 722 -8.52 -2.54 2.20
CA PRO A 722 -7.20 -2.48 1.63
C PRO A 722 -7.46 -1.98 0.24
N MET A 723 -7.32 -0.70 0.03
CA MET A 723 -7.75 -0.01 -1.15
C MET A 723 -7.15 -0.56 -2.46
N SER A 724 -6.17 -1.52 -2.43
CA SER A 724 -5.63 -2.35 -3.56
C SER A 724 -5.84 -3.83 -3.56
N SER A 725 -6.25 -4.36 -2.46
CA SER A 725 -7.52 -4.98 -2.63
C SER A 725 -8.60 -3.95 -3.09
N HIS A 726 -8.46 -2.97 -4.07
CA HIS A 726 -9.49 -2.09 -4.73
C HIS A 726 -9.34 -1.24 -6.08
N ILE A 727 -8.69 -0.07 -6.27
CA ILE A 727 -8.81 0.81 -7.51
C ILE A 727 -8.73 0.23 -8.98
N ALA A 728 -7.62 -0.37 -9.46
CA ALA A 728 -7.19 -0.66 -10.87
C ALA A 728 -7.89 -1.85 -11.53
N ALA A 729 -9.18 -1.81 -11.34
CA ALA A 729 -10.11 -2.82 -11.75
C ALA A 729 -11.39 -2.18 -12.29
N GLY A 730 -11.32 -0.88 -12.58
CA GLY A 730 -12.34 -0.10 -13.28
C GLY A 730 -12.53 1.31 -12.71
N MET A 731 -12.13 1.54 -11.45
CA MET A 731 -12.70 2.64 -10.68
C MET A 731 -11.83 3.87 -10.58
N HIS A 732 -11.60 4.47 -11.73
CA HIS A 732 -10.91 5.74 -11.87
C HIS A 732 -11.48 6.49 -13.07
N GLY A 733 -11.16 7.76 -13.19
CA GLY A 733 -11.62 8.66 -14.25
C GLY A 733 -11.02 10.04 -14.08
N ALA A 734 -11.47 11.00 -14.88
CA ALA A 734 -10.89 12.34 -14.94
C ALA A 734 -11.92 13.45 -14.68
N VAL A 735 -11.48 14.51 -14.03
CA VAL A 735 -12.13 15.82 -14.05
C VAL A 735 -11.20 16.82 -14.72
N VAL A 736 -11.56 17.29 -15.90
CA VAL A 736 -10.87 18.38 -16.58
C VAL A 736 -11.46 19.70 -16.09
N ILE A 737 -10.60 20.54 -15.53
CA ILE A 737 -10.89 21.93 -15.18
C ILE A 737 -9.98 22.83 -16.01
N GLU A 738 -10.55 23.55 -16.97
CA GLU A 738 -9.75 24.39 -17.87
C GLU A 738 -9.05 25.54 -17.10
N PRO A 739 -7.77 25.85 -17.39
CA PRO A 739 -7.16 27.09 -16.93
C PRO A 739 -7.76 28.31 -17.64
N GLU A 740 -7.82 29.42 -16.93
CA GLU A 740 -8.31 30.69 -17.46
C GLU A 740 -7.52 31.09 -18.72
N GLY A 741 -8.23 31.40 -19.80
CA GLY A 741 -7.61 31.71 -21.10
C GLY A 741 -6.94 30.53 -21.80
N LEU A 742 -7.41 29.29 -21.57
CA LEU A 742 -7.03 28.14 -22.40
C LEU A 742 -7.47 28.38 -23.86
N PRO A 743 -6.57 28.30 -24.86
CA PRO A 743 -6.96 28.46 -26.26
C PRO A 743 -7.85 27.32 -26.75
N ALA A 744 -8.71 27.60 -27.73
CA ALA A 744 -9.38 26.56 -28.50
C ALA A 744 -8.36 25.72 -29.31
N VAL A 745 -8.77 24.49 -29.60
CA VAL A 745 -8.07 23.48 -30.42
C VAL A 745 -9.12 22.75 -31.25
N ASP A 746 -8.71 22.15 -32.36
CA ASP A 746 -9.63 21.46 -33.29
C ASP A 746 -10.09 20.13 -32.70
N HIS A 747 -9.19 19.40 -32.03
CA HIS A 747 -9.49 18.17 -31.27
C HIS A 747 -8.97 18.25 -29.85
N SER A 748 -9.75 17.75 -28.90
CA SER A 748 -9.35 17.64 -27.49
C SER A 748 -9.75 16.26 -26.95
N TYR A 749 -8.75 15.46 -26.60
CA TYR A 749 -8.92 14.09 -26.12
C TYR A 749 -8.51 13.94 -24.65
N VAL A 750 -9.00 12.88 -24.02
CA VAL A 750 -8.67 12.47 -22.64
C VAL A 750 -8.15 11.04 -22.64
N LEU A 751 -6.91 10.87 -22.18
CA LEU A 751 -6.27 9.58 -21.96
C LEU A 751 -6.03 9.38 -20.47
N VAL A 752 -6.54 8.27 -19.93
CA VAL A 752 -6.45 7.85 -18.54
C VAL A 752 -5.68 6.52 -18.50
N GLN A 753 -4.38 6.56 -18.18
CA GLN A 753 -3.53 5.37 -18.15
C GLN A 753 -3.75 4.57 -16.86
N SER A 754 -3.99 3.27 -16.89
CA SER A 754 -4.16 2.45 -15.67
C SER A 754 -3.72 0.99 -15.80
N GLU A 755 -3.67 0.26 -14.68
CA GLU A 755 -3.32 -1.16 -14.64
C GLU A 755 -4.54 -2.12 -14.63
N VAL A 756 -4.30 -3.40 -14.91
CA VAL A 756 -5.25 -4.52 -14.77
C VAL A 756 -4.52 -5.74 -14.19
N PHE A 757 -5.14 -6.47 -13.27
CA PHE A 757 -4.56 -7.65 -12.60
C PHE A 757 -5.63 -8.75 -12.44
N LEU A 758 -5.35 -9.95 -12.94
CA LEU A 758 -6.37 -10.99 -13.21
C LEU A 758 -6.27 -12.20 -12.26
N ALA A 759 -7.40 -12.70 -11.76
CA ALA A 759 -7.48 -13.99 -11.05
C ALA A 759 -7.27 -15.19 -11.97
N ASN A 760 -7.79 -15.12 -13.20
CA ASN A 760 -7.77 -16.19 -14.18
C ASN A 760 -7.70 -15.65 -15.61
N ALA A 761 -7.50 -16.56 -16.57
CA ALA A 761 -7.61 -16.28 -18.00
C ALA A 761 -9.07 -16.45 -18.47
N ALA A 762 -9.98 -15.62 -17.97
CA ALA A 762 -11.39 -15.72 -18.33
C ALA A 762 -11.64 -15.30 -19.79
N THR A 763 -12.27 -16.19 -20.57
CA THR A 763 -12.61 -15.95 -21.99
C THR A 763 -14.07 -15.58 -22.22
N SER A 764 -14.87 -15.52 -21.16
CA SER A 764 -16.26 -15.05 -21.20
C SER A 764 -16.66 -14.39 -19.89
N ALA A 765 -17.78 -13.67 -19.92
CA ALA A 765 -18.35 -12.96 -18.77
C ALA A 765 -18.66 -13.88 -17.57
N GLU A 766 -19.10 -15.11 -17.81
CA GLU A 766 -19.46 -16.11 -16.78
C GLU A 766 -18.23 -16.76 -16.14
N GLN A 767 -17.08 -16.73 -16.84
CA GLN A 767 -15.80 -17.19 -16.32
C GLN A 767 -15.04 -16.08 -15.56
N ALA A 768 -15.51 -14.83 -15.67
CA ALA A 768 -14.80 -13.66 -15.20
C ALA A 768 -14.70 -13.66 -13.68
N LEU A 769 -13.55 -14.11 -13.18
CA LEU A 769 -13.20 -13.92 -11.79
C LEU A 769 -12.64 -12.51 -11.60
N GLU A 770 -12.13 -12.33 -10.39
CA GLU A 770 -11.83 -11.07 -9.78
C GLU A 770 -10.34 -10.76 -10.06
N LEU A 771 -9.56 -10.31 -9.07
CA LEU A 771 -8.09 -10.44 -9.16
C LEU A 771 -7.60 -11.58 -8.29
N ASP A 772 -6.46 -12.08 -8.70
CA ASP A 772 -5.43 -12.55 -7.79
C ASP A 772 -4.95 -11.36 -6.95
N ALA A 773 -5.27 -11.36 -5.65
CA ALA A 773 -4.82 -10.30 -4.76
C ALA A 773 -3.29 -10.28 -4.65
N ASP A 774 -2.64 -11.45 -4.49
CA ASP A 774 -1.18 -11.66 -4.43
C ASP A 774 -0.44 -10.90 -5.53
N LYS A 775 -0.95 -10.91 -6.77
CA LYS A 775 -0.38 -10.15 -7.91
C LYS A 775 -0.25 -8.66 -7.65
N VAL A 776 -1.20 -8.04 -6.95
CA VAL A 776 -1.18 -6.59 -6.76
C VAL A 776 -0.25 -6.20 -5.63
N VAL A 777 -0.06 -7.09 -4.64
CA VAL A 777 0.92 -6.88 -3.54
C VAL A 777 2.24 -6.89 -4.35
N ALA A 778 2.39 -7.81 -5.31
CA ALA A 778 3.60 -7.94 -6.10
C ALA A 778 3.88 -6.84 -7.15
N GLU A 779 3.02 -5.84 -7.33
CA GLU A 779 3.07 -4.90 -8.46
C GLU A 779 3.10 -5.60 -9.85
N ARG A 780 2.37 -6.71 -10.02
CA ARG A 780 2.34 -7.53 -11.25
C ARG A 780 1.05 -7.36 -12.08
N PRO A 781 0.88 -6.24 -12.80
CA PRO A 781 -0.25 -6.11 -13.72
C PRO A 781 -0.05 -7.01 -14.93
N ASP A 782 -1.16 -7.64 -15.35
CA ASP A 782 -1.25 -8.46 -16.55
C ASP A 782 -1.49 -7.59 -17.81
N ARG A 783 -2.03 -6.38 -17.64
CA ARG A 783 -2.14 -5.32 -18.67
C ARG A 783 -1.90 -3.94 -18.05
N VAL A 784 -1.42 -2.98 -18.86
CA VAL A 784 -1.49 -1.54 -18.59
C VAL A 784 -2.20 -0.94 -19.80
N VAL A 785 -3.11 0.00 -19.60
CA VAL A 785 -4.14 0.34 -20.58
C VAL A 785 -4.38 1.83 -20.64
N PHE A 786 -4.80 2.35 -21.80
CA PHE A 786 -5.44 3.65 -21.88
C PHE A 786 -6.96 3.47 -21.78
N ASN A 787 -7.63 4.30 -20.97
CA ASN A 787 -9.08 4.32 -20.77
C ASN A 787 -9.69 2.93 -20.46
N GLY A 788 -8.98 2.12 -19.67
CA GLY A 788 -9.49 0.89 -19.07
C GLY A 788 -9.42 -0.39 -19.93
N ILE A 789 -9.01 -0.33 -21.20
CA ILE A 789 -8.95 -1.49 -22.12
C ILE A 789 -7.64 -1.48 -22.92
N ALA A 790 -6.94 -2.62 -22.99
CA ALA A 790 -5.67 -2.76 -23.70
C ALA A 790 -5.84 -2.68 -25.22
N ASN A 791 -4.98 -1.91 -25.90
CA ASN A 791 -4.94 -1.75 -27.36
C ASN A 791 -6.25 -1.24 -28.01
N GLN A 792 -7.22 -0.72 -27.24
CA GLN A 792 -8.51 -0.32 -27.82
C GLN A 792 -8.36 0.78 -28.88
N TYR A 793 -7.36 1.65 -28.74
CA TYR A 793 -7.05 2.73 -29.69
C TYR A 793 -6.11 2.31 -30.84
N ASP A 794 -5.82 1.02 -30.96
CA ASP A 794 -5.26 0.41 -32.18
C ASP A 794 -6.39 -0.14 -33.06
N LEU A 795 -7.50 -0.55 -32.44
CA LEU A 795 -8.75 -0.95 -33.11
C LEU A 795 -9.65 0.26 -33.45
N HIS A 796 -9.55 1.33 -32.66
CA HIS A 796 -10.32 2.57 -32.78
C HIS A 796 -9.38 3.79 -32.73
N PRO A 797 -8.64 4.09 -33.81
CA PRO A 797 -7.63 5.15 -33.82
C PRO A 797 -8.24 6.57 -33.66
N PHE A 798 -7.41 7.49 -33.17
CA PHE A 798 -7.73 8.92 -33.11
C PHE A 798 -7.67 9.53 -34.52
N THR A 799 -8.73 10.20 -34.99
CA THR A 799 -8.82 10.73 -36.36
C THR A 799 -8.65 12.26 -36.42
N VAL A 800 -7.65 12.71 -37.17
CA VAL A 800 -7.18 14.12 -37.25
C VAL A 800 -6.82 14.48 -38.71
N ARG A 801 -6.72 15.76 -39.07
CA ARG A 801 -6.08 16.20 -40.34
C ARG A 801 -4.74 16.91 -40.15
N VAL A 802 -3.94 16.95 -41.22
CA VAL A 802 -2.73 17.78 -41.29
C VAL A 802 -3.04 19.24 -40.92
N GLY A 803 -2.25 19.80 -40.02
CA GLY A 803 -2.38 21.20 -39.57
C GLY A 803 -3.46 21.47 -38.50
N GLU A 804 -4.40 20.55 -38.24
CA GLU A 804 -5.32 20.65 -37.09
C GLU A 804 -4.52 20.56 -35.77
N ARG A 805 -4.81 21.43 -34.79
CA ARG A 805 -4.18 21.37 -33.46
C ARG A 805 -4.94 20.40 -32.58
N VAL A 806 -4.21 19.46 -31.99
CA VAL A 806 -4.74 18.48 -31.05
C VAL A 806 -4.25 18.78 -29.64
N ARG A 807 -5.14 18.68 -28.65
CA ARG A 807 -4.79 18.60 -27.23
C ARG A 807 -5.04 17.19 -26.71
N PHE A 808 -4.01 16.55 -26.19
CA PHE A 808 -4.17 15.36 -25.36
C PHE A 808 -4.09 15.80 -23.90
N TRP A 809 -5.22 15.79 -23.19
CA TRP A 809 -5.20 15.74 -21.73
C TRP A 809 -4.82 14.33 -21.34
N VAL A 810 -3.72 14.20 -20.60
CA VAL A 810 -3.25 12.90 -20.13
C VAL A 810 -3.27 12.92 -18.62
N LEU A 811 -3.99 11.95 -18.09
CA LEU A 811 -4.01 11.60 -16.70
C LEU A 811 -3.32 10.24 -16.60
N ASP A 812 -2.20 10.22 -15.89
CA ASP A 812 -1.74 8.95 -15.36
C ASP A 812 -2.69 8.62 -14.21
N ALA A 813 -3.53 7.61 -14.37
CA ALA A 813 -4.38 7.11 -13.31
C ALA A 813 -3.65 6.04 -12.49
N GLY A 814 -2.83 5.26 -13.16
CA GLY A 814 -2.07 4.15 -12.63
C GLY A 814 -2.95 3.03 -12.06
N PRO A 815 -2.51 2.48 -10.94
CA PRO A 815 -2.33 3.32 -9.76
C PRO A 815 -0.87 3.43 -9.34
N ASN A 816 0.03 2.61 -9.92
CA ASN A 816 1.44 2.49 -9.52
C ASN A 816 2.42 2.88 -10.61
N ARG A 817 2.02 2.76 -11.88
CA ARG A 817 2.95 2.81 -13.01
C ARG A 817 2.97 4.17 -13.68
N ALA A 818 4.03 4.93 -13.39
CA ALA A 818 4.26 6.27 -13.94
C ALA A 818 4.14 6.31 -15.48
N SER A 819 3.31 7.21 -16.01
CA SER A 819 3.20 7.42 -17.46
C SER A 819 4.35 8.26 -18.02
N SER A 820 4.87 7.84 -19.16
CA SER A 820 5.86 8.59 -19.94
C SER A 820 5.28 8.93 -21.30
N PHE A 821 4.13 9.62 -21.32
CA PHE A 821 3.33 9.80 -22.53
C PHE A 821 4.10 10.50 -23.66
N HIS A 822 4.14 9.85 -24.82
CA HIS A 822 4.88 10.24 -26.02
C HIS A 822 4.04 9.95 -27.26
N ILE A 823 4.18 10.78 -28.30
CA ILE A 823 3.64 10.49 -29.63
C ILE A 823 4.82 10.35 -30.60
N VAL A 824 5.01 9.15 -31.12
CA VAL A 824 6.14 8.79 -31.99
C VAL A 824 6.05 9.58 -33.29
N GLY A 825 7.11 10.30 -33.64
CA GLY A 825 7.14 11.24 -34.77
C GLY A 825 6.59 12.64 -34.46
N GLY A 826 5.96 12.85 -33.30
CA GLY A 826 5.49 14.14 -32.82
C GLY A 826 6.50 14.85 -31.91
N GLN A 827 6.35 16.17 -31.79
CA GLN A 827 6.95 16.98 -30.72
C GLN A 827 5.88 17.93 -30.18
N PHE A 828 5.80 18.06 -28.86
CA PHE A 828 4.84 18.94 -28.21
C PHE A 828 5.38 20.37 -28.16
N ASP A 829 4.68 21.31 -28.78
CA ASP A 829 4.98 22.75 -28.68
C ASP A 829 4.46 23.38 -27.38
N THR A 830 3.52 22.69 -26.73
CA THR A 830 2.90 23.11 -25.47
C THR A 830 2.87 21.92 -24.54
N SER A 831 3.32 22.12 -23.30
CA SER A 831 3.31 21.11 -22.25
C SER A 831 2.91 21.77 -20.93
N TRP A 832 1.83 21.27 -20.35
CA TRP A 832 1.27 21.73 -19.09
C TRP A 832 1.17 20.54 -18.14
N THR A 833 1.66 20.69 -16.91
CA THR A 833 1.68 19.64 -15.90
C THR A 833 1.42 20.23 -14.53
N GLU A 834 0.37 19.76 -13.87
CA GLU A 834 0.04 20.04 -12.46
C GLU A 834 0.14 21.55 -12.14
N GLY A 835 -0.81 22.32 -12.69
CA GLY A 835 -0.97 23.76 -12.44
C GLY A 835 0.00 24.68 -13.19
N SER A 836 0.89 24.17 -14.04
CA SER A 836 1.95 24.97 -14.68
C SER A 836 2.22 24.54 -16.11
N TYR A 837 2.30 25.51 -17.02
CA TYR A 837 3.07 25.34 -18.25
C TYR A 837 4.54 25.08 -17.91
N THR A 838 5.18 24.17 -18.64
CA THR A 838 6.64 24.03 -18.76
C THR A 838 7.12 24.57 -20.11
N LEU A 839 6.25 24.46 -21.12
CA LEU A 839 6.38 24.99 -22.47
C LEU A 839 5.00 25.48 -22.96
N ARG A 840 4.94 26.60 -23.69
CA ARG A 840 3.67 27.14 -24.25
C ARG A 840 3.92 27.71 -25.65
N ARG A 841 3.49 27.01 -26.70
CA ARG A 841 3.71 27.37 -28.11
C ARG A 841 5.17 27.69 -28.43
N GLY A 842 6.09 26.85 -27.97
CA GLY A 842 7.54 27.03 -28.09
C GLY A 842 8.18 27.90 -27.00
N GLU A 843 7.39 28.69 -26.25
CA GLU A 843 7.91 29.52 -25.15
C GLU A 843 8.20 28.68 -23.89
N GLY A 844 9.47 28.56 -23.53
CA GLY A 844 9.93 27.92 -22.30
C GLY A 844 9.84 28.84 -21.09
N ALA A 845 9.73 28.26 -19.88
CA ALA A 845 9.52 28.97 -18.61
C ALA A 845 10.56 30.05 -18.20
N PHE A 846 11.61 30.27 -19.01
CA PHE A 846 12.63 31.32 -18.83
C PHE A 846 12.84 32.21 -20.07
N GLY A 847 11.94 32.16 -21.07
CA GLY A 847 11.96 33.06 -22.24
C GLY A 847 12.74 32.58 -23.46
N ALA A 848 13.12 31.30 -23.53
CA ALA A 848 13.47 30.67 -24.80
C ALA A 848 12.20 30.49 -25.65
N THR A 849 12.30 30.64 -26.97
CA THR A 849 11.14 30.66 -27.92
C THR A 849 11.17 29.54 -28.96
N ASP A 850 12.19 28.69 -28.89
CA ASP A 850 12.53 27.57 -29.77
C ASP A 850 12.40 26.20 -29.08
N GLY A 851 11.68 26.14 -27.95
CA GLY A 851 11.56 24.95 -27.13
C GLY A 851 10.59 23.90 -27.70
N GLY A 852 10.90 22.63 -27.45
CA GLY A 852 10.02 21.49 -27.73
C GLY A 852 10.06 20.48 -26.59
N ALA A 853 8.98 19.74 -26.39
CA ALA A 853 8.91 18.65 -25.42
C ALA A 853 8.59 17.32 -26.13
N GLN A 854 9.40 16.28 -25.87
CA GLN A 854 9.22 14.94 -26.44
C GLN A 854 8.24 14.07 -25.64
N VAL A 855 8.07 14.35 -24.34
CA VAL A 855 7.36 13.49 -23.38
C VAL A 855 6.59 14.37 -22.39
N LEU A 856 5.40 13.94 -21.98
CA LEU A 856 4.70 14.41 -20.78
C LEU A 856 4.93 13.40 -19.65
N PRO A 857 5.90 13.63 -18.75
CA PRO A 857 6.17 12.73 -17.63
C PRO A 857 5.13 12.97 -16.53
N LEU A 858 4.42 11.90 -16.16
CA LEU A 858 3.45 11.88 -15.09
C LEU A 858 3.85 10.81 -14.06
N LEU A 859 3.49 11.03 -12.80
CA LEU A 859 3.51 10.00 -11.76
C LEU A 859 2.06 9.54 -11.52
N PRO A 860 1.82 8.34 -10.96
CA PRO A 860 0.49 7.74 -10.92
C PRO A 860 -0.50 8.59 -10.11
N ALA A 861 -1.57 9.07 -10.75
CA ALA A 861 -2.54 10.10 -10.35
C ALA A 861 -2.19 11.59 -10.66
N GLN A 862 -1.09 11.89 -11.38
CA GLN A 862 -0.77 13.24 -11.89
C GLN A 862 -1.43 13.58 -13.22
N GLY A 863 -1.78 14.85 -13.38
CA GLY A 863 -2.42 15.37 -14.59
C GLY A 863 -1.60 16.36 -15.40
N GLY A 864 -1.70 16.26 -16.72
CA GLY A 864 -1.18 17.25 -17.66
C GLY A 864 -1.97 17.35 -18.96
N PHE A 865 -1.54 18.25 -19.83
CA PHE A 865 -1.88 18.19 -21.24
C PHE A 865 -0.69 18.56 -22.12
N VAL A 866 -0.72 18.08 -23.35
CA VAL A 866 0.21 18.46 -24.41
C VAL A 866 -0.58 18.90 -25.64
N GLU A 867 0.00 19.84 -26.39
CA GLU A 867 -0.52 20.26 -27.69
C GLU A 867 0.57 20.14 -28.77
N LEU A 868 0.12 19.76 -29.96
CA LEU A 868 0.90 19.66 -31.18
C LEU A 868 0.00 19.82 -32.41
N THR A 869 0.63 19.97 -33.57
CA THR A 869 0.03 19.89 -34.91
C THR A 869 0.83 18.88 -35.73
N PHE A 870 0.16 18.05 -36.53
CA PHE A 870 0.82 17.06 -37.38
C PHE A 870 1.15 17.67 -38.77
N PRO A 871 2.40 17.60 -39.25
CA PRO A 871 2.82 18.24 -40.51
C PRO A 871 2.58 17.40 -41.77
N GLU A 872 2.39 16.08 -41.61
CA GLU A 872 2.29 15.11 -42.71
C GLU A 872 1.18 14.09 -42.39
N PRO A 873 0.50 13.51 -43.39
CA PRO A 873 -0.46 12.42 -43.17
C PRO A 873 0.27 11.13 -42.77
N GLY A 874 -0.33 10.32 -41.89
CA GLY A 874 0.26 9.07 -41.44
C GLY A 874 -0.38 8.50 -40.17
N HIS A 875 0.21 7.41 -39.67
CA HIS A 875 -0.17 6.78 -38.41
C HIS A 875 0.91 7.08 -37.38
N TYR A 876 0.57 7.84 -36.32
CA TYR A 876 1.48 8.27 -35.27
C TYR A 876 1.16 7.52 -33.96
N PRO A 877 1.98 6.53 -33.55
CA PRO A 877 1.77 5.81 -32.30
C PRO A 877 1.83 6.73 -31.07
N ALA A 878 0.77 6.73 -30.26
CA ALA A 878 0.73 7.39 -28.96
C ALA A 878 0.90 6.33 -27.87
N VAL A 879 1.92 6.48 -27.03
CA VAL A 879 2.40 5.43 -26.12
C VAL A 879 2.76 5.97 -24.74
N SER A 880 2.72 5.10 -23.73
CA SER A 880 3.62 5.29 -22.59
C SER A 880 5.03 4.84 -22.99
N HIS A 881 6.00 5.76 -23.02
CA HIS A 881 7.38 5.44 -23.37
C HIS A 881 8.10 4.57 -22.30
N VAL A 882 7.40 4.21 -21.22
CA VAL A 882 7.71 3.00 -20.44
C VAL A 882 7.33 1.79 -21.31
N MET A 883 8.20 1.40 -22.24
CA MET A 883 7.84 0.55 -23.39
C MET A 883 7.14 -0.77 -23.03
N VAL A 884 7.50 -1.41 -21.91
CA VAL A 884 6.82 -2.63 -21.42
C VAL A 884 5.34 -2.42 -21.10
N ASP A 885 4.89 -1.18 -20.91
CA ASP A 885 3.49 -0.84 -20.68
C ASP A 885 2.74 -0.55 -21.98
N ALA A 886 3.42 0.00 -22.99
CA ALA A 886 2.90 0.00 -24.37
C ALA A 886 2.71 -1.44 -24.89
N GLU A 887 3.71 -2.30 -24.68
CA GLU A 887 3.66 -3.76 -24.97
C GLU A 887 2.54 -4.50 -24.20
N ARG A 888 2.00 -3.91 -23.13
CA ARG A 888 0.90 -4.46 -22.31
C ARG A 888 -0.48 -3.86 -22.60
N GLY A 889 -0.61 -2.83 -23.44
CA GLY A 889 -1.89 -2.19 -23.72
C GLY A 889 -1.95 -0.67 -23.70
N ALA A 890 -0.92 0.03 -23.21
CA ALA A 890 -0.84 1.49 -23.16
C ALA A 890 -0.28 2.05 -24.47
N HIS A 891 -0.93 1.64 -25.56
CA HIS A 891 -0.65 1.95 -26.96
C HIS A 891 -1.94 2.44 -27.63
N ALA A 892 -1.77 3.30 -28.63
CA ALA A 892 -2.83 3.91 -29.42
C ALA A 892 -2.25 4.39 -30.75
N VAL A 893 -3.11 4.58 -31.75
CA VAL A 893 -2.72 5.18 -33.05
C VAL A 893 -3.47 6.49 -33.28
N VAL A 894 -2.74 7.53 -33.68
CA VAL A 894 -3.33 8.74 -34.27
C VAL A 894 -3.23 8.65 -35.79
N GLU A 895 -4.38 8.50 -36.44
CA GLU A 895 -4.53 8.54 -37.90
C GLU A 895 -4.69 9.99 -38.36
N VAL A 896 -3.67 10.50 -39.03
CA VAL A 896 -3.63 11.85 -39.60
C VAL A 896 -3.92 11.76 -41.09
N SER A 897 -5.06 12.31 -41.48
CA SER A 897 -5.55 12.39 -42.86
C SER A 897 -5.13 13.71 -43.55
N PRO A 898 -5.16 13.79 -44.90
CA PRO A 898 -4.78 14.99 -45.65
C PRO A 898 -5.69 16.22 -45.44
#